data_AF-A0A670ZTZ3-F1
#
_entry.id   AF-A0A670ZTZ3-F1
#
_cell.length_a   1.000
_cell.length_b   1.000
_cell.length_c   1.000
_cell.angle_alpha   90.00
_cell.angle_beta   90.00
_cell.angle_gamma   90.00
#
_symmetry.space_group_name_H-M   'P 1'
#
loop_
_entity.id
_entity.type
_entity.pdbx_description
1 polymer ?
#
loop_
_entity_poly.entity_id
_entity_poly.type
_entity_poly.pdbx_seq_one_letter_code
_entity_poly.pdbx_strand_id
1 'polypeptide(L)'
;MVTFFGGLFIILLWRTLKYLWTVCCHCGGKEKEAQKITGNGETQADGDLKGTDEKEEVVAAEVGWMTSVKDWAGVMISAQTLTGRVLVVLVFALSIGALVIYFIDSSKPIESCQNFYKDFTLQIDMAFNVFFLLYFGLRFIAANDKLWFWLEVNSVVDFFTVPPVFVSVYLNRSWLGLRFLRALRLIQFSEILQFLNILKTSNSIKLVNLCSIFISTWLTAAGFIHLVENSGDPWENFQNNQPLTYWECVYLLMVTMSTVGYGDVYAKTTLGRLFMVFFILGGLAMFASYVPEIIELIGNRKKYGGSYSAHAPTSFSLFFDSCLSFCSISLGSILINPGNHVKIQEGTLGFFIASDAKEVKRAYFYCKACHDDITDPKRIKKCGYLHPPTTPRMKSGCEKTHLDKGCLAQRARGWHCPPPFFFPLLKVSICENAESRAIRNDEQLTLSPKRKQRNGGMRNSPNSSPKLMRHDPLLIPGNEQVDNMDCNVKKYDSTGMFHWCPPKEIDKVILTRSEAAMTVLSGHVVVCIFGDVTSALIGLRNFVMPLRASNFHYHELKHIVFVGSLEYLRREWETMHNFPKVSILPGTPLSRADLRAVNINLCDMCVILSANQNNIDDTSLQDKECILASLNIKSMQFDDSIGVLQANSQGFSPPGMDRSSPDKSPVHGLLRQHSITTGIDIPIITELVNDSNVQFLDQDDDDDPDTELYLTQPFACGTAFAVSVLDSLMSATYFNDNILTLIRTLVTGGATPELESLIAEENTLRGGYSTPQTLTNRDRCRVAQLALLDGPFADLGDGGCYGDLFCKALKTYNMLCFGIYRLRDFNSSTPSQCTKRFVIANPPYEFELVPTDWIFCLMQYDHNAGQSRASLSHSSHSSYASSKKSSSVHSLPATANRQNRPKSRESREKQKYVQEDRL
;
A
#
# COMPACT_ATOMS: atom_id res chain seq x y z
N MET A 1 -34.39 53.64 32.72
CA MET A 1 -33.55 54.87 32.83
C MET A 1 -33.38 55.33 34.27
N VAL A 2 -34.43 55.66 35.01
CA VAL A 2 -34.33 56.13 36.42
C VAL A 2 -33.61 55.13 37.32
N THR A 3 -33.94 53.84 37.23
CA THR A 3 -33.30 52.75 37.99
C THR A 3 -31.81 52.61 37.67
N PHE A 4 -31.46 52.57 36.38
CA PHE A 4 -30.09 52.40 35.91
C PHE A 4 -29.17 53.56 36.30
N PHE A 5 -29.53 54.80 35.94
CA PHE A 5 -28.71 55.98 36.23
C PHE A 5 -28.73 56.35 37.72
N GLY A 6 -29.86 56.18 38.41
CA GLY A 6 -29.95 56.41 39.85
C GLY A 6 -29.03 55.47 40.63
N GLY A 7 -29.06 54.17 40.34
CA GLY A 7 -28.16 53.22 41.00
C GLY A 7 -26.69 53.40 40.61
N LEU A 8 -26.39 53.72 39.35
CA LEU A 8 -25.02 54.05 38.92
C LEU A 8 -24.48 55.25 39.70
N PHE A 9 -25.29 56.30 39.84
CA PHE A 9 -24.93 57.49 40.60
C PHE A 9 -24.70 57.18 42.09
N ILE A 10 -25.53 56.33 42.70
CA ILE A 10 -25.34 55.87 44.09
C ILE A 10 -24.01 55.11 44.24
N ILE A 11 -23.67 54.22 43.31
CA ILE A 11 -22.40 53.46 43.36
C ILE A 11 -21.19 54.42 43.23
N LEU A 12 -21.25 55.36 42.29
CA LEU A 12 -20.20 56.35 42.10
C LEU A 12 -20.07 57.26 43.32
N LEU A 13 -21.18 57.77 43.85
CA LEU A 13 -21.19 58.58 45.08
C LEU A 13 -20.63 57.80 46.27
N TRP A 14 -21.01 56.55 46.45
CA TRP A 14 -20.52 55.70 47.53
C TRP A 14 -19.01 55.50 47.44
N ARG A 15 -18.48 55.25 46.23
CA ARG A 15 -17.03 55.17 45.99
C ARG A 15 -16.36 56.49 46.32
N THR A 16 -16.85 57.60 45.77
CA THR A 16 -16.26 58.92 46.02
C THR A 16 -16.30 59.30 47.50
N LEU A 17 -17.40 59.01 48.21
CA LEU A 17 -17.54 59.30 49.64
C LEU A 17 -16.62 58.41 50.50
N LYS A 18 -16.46 57.13 50.16
CA LYS A 18 -15.49 56.24 50.82
C LYS A 18 -14.06 56.76 50.68
N TYR A 19 -13.66 57.12 49.45
CA TYR A 19 -12.33 57.68 49.17
C TYR A 19 -12.14 59.05 49.84
N LEU A 20 -13.15 59.92 49.76
CA LEU A 20 -13.13 61.25 50.38
C LEU A 20 -13.10 61.17 51.90
N TRP A 21 -13.79 60.20 52.53
CA TRP A 21 -13.74 59.97 53.97
C TRP A 21 -12.33 59.57 54.43
N THR A 22 -11.65 58.68 53.69
CA THR A 22 -10.24 58.35 53.96
C THR A 22 -9.28 59.52 53.73
N VAL A 23 -9.57 60.43 52.80
CA VAL A 23 -8.70 61.60 52.51
C VAL A 23 -8.95 62.76 53.47
N CYS A 24 -10.21 63.05 53.80
CA CYS A 24 -10.60 64.18 54.66
C CYS A 24 -10.50 63.86 56.16
N CYS A 25 -10.85 62.65 56.61
CA CYS A 25 -10.86 62.30 58.03
C CYS A 25 -9.51 61.77 58.57
N HIS A 26 -8.56 61.45 57.70
CA HIS A 26 -7.19 61.07 58.10
C HIS A 26 -6.19 62.24 58.07
N CYS A 27 -6.65 63.47 57.77
CA CYS A 27 -5.82 64.67 57.72
C CYS A 27 -5.82 65.48 59.03
N GLY A 28 -6.45 64.98 60.10
CA GLY A 28 -6.51 65.60 61.42
C GLY A 28 -5.84 64.75 62.50
N GLY A 29 -4.53 64.50 62.41
CA GLY A 29 -3.83 63.76 63.46
C GLY A 29 -2.37 63.41 63.18
N LYS A 30 -1.49 64.32 63.60
CA LYS A 30 -0.09 64.13 64.05
C LYS A 30 1.07 64.07 63.03
N GLU A 31 1.83 65.16 63.12
CA GLU A 31 3.29 65.37 63.08
C GLU A 31 4.25 64.27 62.58
N LYS A 32 5.02 64.70 61.57
CA LYS A 32 6.44 64.44 61.23
C LYS A 32 7.20 63.41 62.09
N GLU A 33 7.73 62.39 61.41
CA GLU A 33 9.16 62.07 61.46
C GLU A 33 9.64 61.52 60.11
N ALA A 34 10.93 61.70 59.85
CA ALA A 34 11.52 61.92 58.53
C ALA A 34 12.23 60.69 57.92
N GLN A 35 12.35 60.73 56.58
CA GLN A 35 13.43 60.14 55.75
C GLN A 35 13.55 58.59 55.74
N LYS A 36 13.81 57.92 54.61
CA LYS A 36 14.84 58.25 53.61
C LYS A 36 14.60 57.49 52.30
N ILE A 37 14.79 58.20 51.18
CA ILE A 37 14.93 57.69 49.81
C ILE A 37 16.39 57.25 49.61
N THR A 38 16.60 56.09 48.97
CA THR A 38 17.70 55.72 48.02
C THR A 38 17.57 54.20 47.78
N GLY A 39 17.58 53.61 46.59
CA GLY A 39 18.23 54.00 45.34
C GLY A 39 19.28 52.93 44.99
N ASN A 40 19.13 52.32 43.80
CA ASN A 40 20.10 51.52 43.04
C ASN A 40 20.44 50.08 43.46
N GLY A 41 20.61 49.25 42.43
CA GLY A 41 21.77 48.35 42.35
C GLY A 41 21.44 46.91 41.99
N GLU A 42 21.74 46.56 40.74
CA GLU A 42 21.88 45.19 40.26
C GLU A 42 22.89 44.38 41.09
N THR A 43 22.77 43.05 41.02
CA THR A 43 23.80 42.05 40.63
C THR A 43 23.85 40.83 41.56
N GLN A 44 23.67 39.65 40.92
CA GLN A 44 24.18 38.30 41.21
C GLN A 44 24.71 37.96 42.62
N ALA A 45 24.30 36.82 43.16
CA ALA A 45 25.01 35.55 42.96
C ALA A 45 24.55 34.49 44.00
N ASP A 46 24.48 33.25 43.51
CA ASP A 46 24.75 31.96 44.17
C ASP A 46 24.63 31.77 45.69
N GLY A 47 24.04 30.63 46.06
CA GLY A 47 24.58 29.84 47.16
C GLY A 47 23.56 29.24 48.13
N ASP A 48 23.11 28.04 47.78
CA ASP A 48 23.07 26.84 48.64
C ASP A 48 22.26 26.80 49.98
N LEU A 49 21.45 25.72 50.03
CA LEU A 49 21.15 24.85 51.18
C LEU A 49 20.35 25.35 52.40
N LYS A 50 19.10 24.84 52.42
CA LYS A 50 18.40 24.14 53.53
C LYS A 50 18.16 24.89 54.86
N GLY A 51 16.87 24.96 55.19
CA GLY A 51 16.38 24.43 56.48
C GLY A 51 15.33 25.26 57.20
N THR A 52 14.09 24.75 57.17
CA THR A 52 13.11 24.70 58.28
C THR A 52 12.51 25.99 58.85
N ASP A 53 11.19 26.07 58.67
CA ASP A 53 10.16 26.50 59.64
C ASP A 53 10.37 27.81 60.41
N GLU A 54 9.80 28.89 59.90
CA GLU A 54 9.20 29.92 60.74
C GLU A 54 7.71 30.06 60.41
N LYS A 55 6.90 29.82 61.44
CA LYS A 55 5.46 30.11 61.47
C LYS A 55 5.27 31.62 61.30
N GLU A 56 4.81 32.06 60.14
CA GLU A 56 4.12 33.35 60.05
C GLU A 56 2.70 33.17 60.60
N GLU A 57 2.51 33.76 61.77
CA GLU A 57 1.26 33.94 62.49
C GLU A 57 0.33 34.81 61.62
N VAL A 58 -0.50 34.17 60.78
CA VAL A 58 -1.57 34.86 60.07
C VAL A 58 -2.61 35.30 61.10
N VAL A 59 -2.62 36.60 61.38
CA VAL A 59 -3.68 37.30 62.11
C VAL A 59 -5.02 36.92 61.48
N ALA A 60 -5.79 36.07 62.18
CA ALA A 60 -7.16 35.74 61.84
C ALA A 60 -8.03 36.99 62.03
N ALA A 61 -8.16 37.80 60.99
CA ALA A 61 -9.23 38.78 60.93
C ALA A 61 -10.57 38.04 60.89
N GLU A 62 -11.46 38.31 61.85
CA GLU A 62 -12.81 37.76 61.90
C GLU A 62 -13.49 37.87 60.52
N VAL A 63 -13.90 36.72 59.98
CA VAL A 63 -14.67 36.64 58.74
C VAL A 63 -16.03 37.30 58.98
N GLY A 64 -16.18 38.56 58.56
CA GLY A 64 -17.42 39.30 58.75
C GLY A 64 -18.60 38.65 58.02
N TRP A 65 -19.81 38.72 58.57
CA TRP A 65 -21.05 38.20 57.94
C TRP A 65 -21.10 38.43 56.43
N MET A 66 -20.78 39.65 56.00
CA MET A 66 -20.84 40.09 54.60
C MET A 66 -19.98 39.21 53.66
N THR A 67 -18.82 38.72 54.12
CA THR A 67 -17.98 37.82 53.32
C THR A 67 -18.59 36.43 53.22
N SER A 68 -19.16 35.89 54.32
CA SER A 68 -19.86 34.60 54.30
C SER A 68 -21.07 34.57 53.37
N VAL A 69 -21.87 35.65 53.34
CA VAL A 69 -23.03 35.76 52.44
C VAL A 69 -22.58 35.88 50.98
N LYS A 70 -21.49 36.61 50.71
CA LYS A 70 -20.91 36.72 49.38
C LYS A 70 -20.42 35.38 48.86
N ASP A 71 -19.72 34.62 49.71
CA ASP A 71 -19.20 33.30 49.35
C ASP A 71 -20.34 32.30 49.10
N TRP A 72 -21.37 32.31 49.94
CA TRP A 72 -22.58 31.49 49.73
C TRP A 72 -23.26 31.81 48.39
N ALA A 73 -23.47 33.10 48.08
CA ALA A 73 -24.05 33.52 46.81
C ALA A 73 -23.14 33.14 45.62
N GLY A 74 -21.82 33.26 45.77
CA GLY A 74 -20.84 32.84 44.77
C GLY A 74 -20.91 31.35 44.44
N VAL A 75 -21.02 30.49 45.47
CA VAL A 75 -21.17 29.03 45.31
C VAL A 75 -22.50 28.64 44.66
N MET A 76 -23.56 29.42 44.89
CA MET A 76 -24.85 29.21 44.21
C MET A 76 -24.78 29.56 42.72
N ILE A 77 -24.09 30.63 42.34
CA ILE A 77 -23.99 31.07 40.94
C ILE A 77 -23.02 30.20 40.14
N SER A 78 -21.96 29.67 40.76
CA SER A 78 -20.92 28.86 40.07
C SER A 78 -21.37 27.45 39.68
N ALA A 79 -22.62 27.05 39.97
CA ALA A 79 -23.19 25.72 39.69
C ALA A 79 -22.37 24.53 40.23
N GLN A 80 -21.52 24.77 41.23
CA GLN A 80 -20.72 23.74 41.90
C GLN A 80 -21.60 22.83 42.77
N THR A 81 -22.67 23.39 43.33
CA THR A 81 -23.67 22.67 44.14
C THR A 81 -24.87 22.20 43.30
N LEU A 82 -25.56 21.16 43.75
CA LEU A 82 -26.80 20.69 43.11
C LEU A 82 -27.86 21.80 43.05
N THR A 83 -28.01 22.57 44.12
CA THR A 83 -28.94 23.72 44.18
C THR A 83 -28.55 24.82 43.20
N GLY A 84 -27.25 25.11 43.05
CA GLY A 84 -26.74 26.03 42.03
C GLY A 84 -27.01 25.55 40.60
N ARG A 85 -26.85 24.25 40.31
CA ARG A 85 -27.18 23.68 38.99
C ARG A 85 -28.67 23.80 38.68
N VAL A 86 -29.53 23.49 39.64
CA VAL A 86 -30.99 23.67 39.49
C VAL A 86 -31.33 25.14 39.25
N LEU A 87 -30.72 26.06 39.99
CA LEU A 87 -30.90 27.51 39.79
C LEU A 87 -30.51 27.93 38.36
N VAL A 88 -29.36 27.49 37.87
CA VAL A 88 -28.87 27.80 36.51
C VAL A 88 -29.77 27.22 35.42
N VAL A 89 -30.25 25.99 35.57
CA VAL A 89 -31.23 25.38 34.63
C VAL A 89 -32.56 26.14 34.64
N LEU A 90 -33.04 26.55 35.82
CA LEU A 90 -34.26 27.35 35.94
C LEU A 90 -34.10 28.72 35.27
N VAL A 91 -32.98 29.41 35.48
CA VAL A 91 -32.68 30.69 34.81
C VAL A 91 -32.71 30.52 33.29
N PHE A 92 -32.13 29.44 32.78
CA PHE A 92 -32.15 29.13 31.35
C PHE A 92 -33.58 28.91 30.81
N ALA A 93 -34.34 28.01 31.44
CA ALA A 93 -35.69 27.67 31.01
C ALA A 93 -36.65 28.87 31.08
N LEU A 94 -36.56 29.64 32.16
CA LEU A 94 -37.38 30.84 32.35
C LEU A 94 -36.97 31.97 31.40
N SER A 95 -35.70 32.05 30.99
CA SER A 95 -35.24 33.05 30.00
C SER A 95 -35.82 32.77 28.61
N ILE A 96 -35.86 31.49 28.20
CA ILE A 96 -36.56 31.08 26.98
C ILE A 96 -38.07 31.35 27.11
N GLY A 97 -38.67 30.98 28.25
CA GLY A 97 -40.09 31.26 28.50
C GLY A 97 -40.44 32.74 28.40
N ALA A 98 -39.61 33.63 28.98
CA ALA A 98 -39.80 35.07 28.91
C ALA A 98 -39.63 35.66 27.50
N LEU A 99 -38.78 35.03 26.66
CA LEU A 99 -38.62 35.37 25.25
C LEU A 99 -39.83 34.92 24.42
N VAL A 100 -40.37 33.71 24.69
CA VAL A 100 -41.60 33.21 24.05
C VAL A 100 -42.79 34.11 24.38
N ILE A 101 -42.92 34.56 25.63
CA ILE A 101 -43.94 35.54 26.02
C ILE A 101 -43.78 36.83 25.21
N TYR A 102 -42.56 37.31 24.99
CA TYR A 102 -42.33 38.47 24.13
C TYR A 102 -42.81 38.21 22.69
N PHE A 103 -42.55 37.04 22.11
CA PHE A 103 -43.05 36.71 20.77
C PHE A 103 -44.58 36.70 20.70
N ILE A 104 -45.26 36.16 21.73
CA ILE A 104 -46.72 36.20 21.82
C ILE A 104 -47.22 37.64 21.91
N ASP A 105 -46.63 38.46 22.78
CA ASP A 105 -47.03 39.86 22.96
C ASP A 105 -46.65 40.76 21.77
N SER A 106 -45.66 40.39 20.96
CA SER A 106 -45.26 41.15 19.76
C SER A 106 -46.34 41.19 18.67
N SER A 107 -47.30 40.27 18.72
CA SER A 107 -48.47 40.27 17.82
C SER A 107 -49.56 41.25 18.23
N LYS A 108 -49.48 41.81 19.45
CA LYS A 108 -50.42 42.80 19.99
C LYS A 108 -49.93 44.23 19.67
N PRO A 109 -50.82 45.24 19.66
CA PRO A 109 -50.40 46.64 19.50
C PRO A 109 -49.45 47.09 20.62
N ILE A 110 -48.64 48.12 20.34
CA ILE A 110 -47.52 48.60 21.18
C ILE A 110 -47.95 48.93 22.61
N GLU A 111 -49.13 49.52 22.76
CA GLU A 111 -49.73 49.88 24.05
C GLU A 111 -51.15 49.31 24.11
N SER A 112 -51.45 48.54 25.15
CA SER A 112 -52.78 47.99 25.38
C SER A 112 -53.15 47.98 26.86
N CYS A 113 -54.42 48.27 27.16
CA CYS A 113 -54.93 48.24 28.54
C CYS A 113 -55.36 46.81 28.87
N GLN A 114 -54.66 46.18 29.81
CA GLN A 114 -54.91 44.81 30.24
C GLN A 114 -55.08 44.81 31.76
N ASN A 115 -56.23 44.34 32.23
CA ASN A 115 -56.46 44.19 33.67
C ASN A 115 -55.71 42.94 34.16
N PHE A 116 -54.89 43.09 35.20
CA PHE A 116 -54.01 42.05 35.72
C PHE A 116 -54.71 40.72 36.02
N TYR A 117 -55.94 40.77 36.53
CA TYR A 117 -56.70 39.56 36.88
C TYR A 117 -57.23 38.77 35.68
N LYS A 118 -57.33 39.39 34.49
CA LYS A 118 -57.86 38.76 33.28
C LYS A 118 -56.79 38.24 32.34
N ASP A 119 -55.58 38.81 32.37
CA ASP A 119 -54.51 38.44 31.46
C ASP A 119 -53.54 37.43 32.11
N PHE A 120 -53.64 36.17 31.70
CA PHE A 120 -52.74 35.11 32.13
C PHE A 120 -51.29 35.32 31.67
N THR A 121 -51.07 35.97 30.52
CA THR A 121 -49.71 36.22 30.00
C THR A 121 -48.97 37.19 30.92
N LEU A 122 -49.65 38.24 31.41
CA LEU A 122 -49.07 39.21 32.33
C LEU A 122 -48.78 38.61 33.72
N GLN A 123 -49.63 37.68 34.19
CA GLN A 123 -49.42 36.97 35.46
C GLN A 123 -48.17 36.08 35.43
N ILE A 124 -48.00 35.32 34.34
CA ILE A 124 -46.81 34.48 34.14
C ILE A 124 -45.56 35.36 33.96
N ASP A 125 -45.65 36.45 33.20
CA ASP A 125 -44.54 37.39 33.01
C ASP A 125 -44.10 38.02 34.34
N MET A 126 -45.06 38.39 35.20
CA MET A 126 -44.76 38.88 36.55
C MET A 126 -44.00 37.84 37.38
N ALA A 127 -44.43 36.57 37.37
CA ALA A 127 -43.75 35.50 38.08
C ALA A 127 -42.30 35.31 37.61
N PHE A 128 -42.06 35.35 36.29
CA PHE A 128 -40.72 35.25 35.72
C PHE A 128 -39.84 36.44 36.11
N ASN A 129 -40.37 37.67 36.07
CA ASN A 129 -39.59 38.86 36.42
C ASN A 129 -39.31 38.99 37.92
N VAL A 130 -40.19 38.48 38.80
CA VAL A 130 -39.88 38.33 40.23
C VAL A 130 -38.72 37.35 40.43
N PHE A 131 -38.70 36.23 39.71
CA PHE A 131 -37.57 35.30 39.75
C PHE A 131 -36.27 35.95 39.25
N PHE A 132 -36.31 36.68 38.13
CA PHE A 132 -35.13 37.39 37.62
C PHE A 132 -34.64 38.49 38.57
N LEU A 133 -35.53 39.16 39.29
CA LEU A 133 -35.15 40.14 40.32
C LEU A 133 -34.37 39.48 41.46
N LEU A 134 -34.83 38.31 41.94
CA LEU A 134 -34.11 37.54 42.96
C LEU A 134 -32.76 37.05 42.45
N TYR A 135 -32.72 36.54 41.21
CA TYR A 135 -31.48 36.09 40.58
C TYR A 135 -30.47 37.24 40.38
N PHE A 136 -30.94 38.41 39.94
CA PHE A 136 -30.15 39.63 39.86
C PHE A 136 -29.58 40.01 41.24
N GLY A 137 -30.40 39.94 42.30
CA GLY A 137 -29.96 40.18 43.68
C GLY A 137 -28.85 39.23 44.14
N LEU A 138 -28.98 37.93 43.85
CA LEU A 138 -27.94 36.94 44.16
C LEU A 138 -26.62 37.23 43.42
N ARG A 139 -26.68 37.56 42.12
CA ARG A 139 -25.49 37.95 41.35
C ARG A 139 -24.87 39.25 41.85
N PHE A 140 -25.70 40.23 42.21
CA PHE A 140 -25.23 41.50 42.78
C PHE A 140 -24.48 41.29 44.09
N ILE A 141 -24.95 40.40 44.97
CA ILE A 141 -24.26 40.06 46.23
C ILE A 141 -22.91 39.37 45.95
N ALA A 142 -22.91 38.37 45.07
CA ALA A 142 -21.72 37.60 44.71
C ALA A 142 -20.62 38.43 44.04
N ALA A 143 -20.97 39.50 43.32
CA ALA A 143 -20.02 40.32 42.56
C ALA A 143 -18.89 40.92 43.43
N ASN A 144 -17.65 40.78 42.95
CA ASN A 144 -16.45 41.37 43.58
C ASN A 144 -16.44 42.90 43.41
N ASP A 145 -16.69 43.38 42.19
CA ASP A 145 -16.82 44.80 41.88
C ASP A 145 -18.29 45.13 41.54
N LYS A 146 -18.91 46.00 42.34
CA LYS A 146 -20.30 46.41 42.16
C LYS A 146 -20.51 47.33 40.95
N LEU A 147 -19.53 48.15 40.57
CA LEU A 147 -19.63 49.03 39.40
C LEU A 147 -19.52 48.23 38.11
N TRP A 148 -18.57 47.29 38.06
CA TRP A 148 -18.36 46.47 36.87
C TRP A 148 -19.56 45.55 36.62
N PHE A 149 -20.12 44.95 37.68
CA PHE A 149 -21.36 44.19 37.61
C PHE A 149 -22.56 45.05 37.14
N TRP A 150 -22.62 46.32 37.55
CA TRP A 150 -23.72 47.23 37.15
C TRP A 150 -23.70 47.55 35.64
N LEU A 151 -22.50 47.56 35.03
CA LEU A 151 -22.30 47.81 33.60
C LEU A 151 -22.24 46.53 32.76
N GLU A 152 -22.32 45.35 33.37
CA GLU A 152 -22.35 44.07 32.67
C GLU A 152 -23.61 43.95 31.79
N VAL A 153 -23.47 43.47 30.55
CA VAL A 153 -24.58 43.37 29.58
C VAL A 153 -25.77 42.61 30.15
N ASN A 154 -25.53 41.52 30.90
CA ASN A 154 -26.60 40.72 31.50
C ASN A 154 -27.39 41.50 32.57
N SER A 155 -26.71 42.35 33.33
CA SER A 155 -27.34 43.24 34.32
C SER A 155 -28.12 44.35 33.62
N VAL A 156 -27.58 44.92 32.54
CA VAL A 156 -28.25 45.93 31.71
C VAL A 156 -29.56 45.41 31.14
N VAL A 157 -29.59 44.16 30.64
CA VAL A 157 -30.82 43.52 30.16
C VAL A 157 -31.87 43.44 31.27
N ASP A 158 -31.49 43.03 32.49
CA ASP A 158 -32.42 42.96 33.62
C ASP A 158 -32.97 44.34 34.00
N PHE A 159 -32.14 45.41 33.96
CA PHE A 159 -32.59 46.78 34.23
C PHE A 159 -33.63 47.33 33.26
N PHE A 160 -33.58 46.92 32.00
CA PHE A 160 -34.53 47.37 30.97
C PHE A 160 -35.75 46.47 30.83
N THR A 161 -35.71 45.24 31.35
CA THR A 161 -36.80 44.28 31.21
C THR A 161 -37.62 44.09 32.48
N VAL A 162 -37.01 44.16 33.67
CA VAL A 162 -37.67 43.86 34.95
C VAL A 162 -38.51 45.04 35.48
N PRO A 163 -37.99 46.27 35.64
CA PRO A 163 -38.77 47.39 36.17
C PRO A 163 -40.04 47.76 35.37
N PRO A 164 -40.03 47.78 34.02
CA PRO A 164 -41.23 48.10 33.24
C PRO A 164 -42.38 47.12 33.46
N VAL A 165 -42.12 45.86 33.81
CA VAL A 165 -43.17 44.88 34.10
C VAL A 165 -43.87 45.21 35.42
N PHE A 166 -43.14 45.63 36.45
CA PHE A 166 -43.74 46.11 37.71
C PHE A 166 -44.58 47.38 37.50
N VAL A 167 -44.09 48.31 36.67
CA VAL A 167 -44.85 49.51 36.30
C VAL A 167 -46.10 49.15 35.50
N SER A 168 -46.01 48.16 34.61
CA SER A 168 -47.13 47.67 33.80
C SER A 168 -48.26 47.10 34.66
N VAL A 169 -47.91 46.34 35.71
CA VAL A 169 -48.88 45.84 36.70
C VAL A 169 -49.47 46.98 37.53
N TYR A 170 -48.64 47.94 37.97
CA TYR A 170 -49.10 49.09 38.75
C TYR A 170 -50.09 49.99 37.97
N LEU A 171 -49.83 50.21 36.69
CA LEU A 171 -50.66 51.06 35.81
C LEU A 171 -51.80 50.30 35.11
N ASN A 172 -51.92 48.98 35.29
CA ASN A 172 -52.83 48.10 34.52
C ASN A 172 -52.74 48.33 33.00
N ARG A 173 -51.53 48.56 32.50
CA ARG A 173 -51.26 48.85 31.09
C ARG A 173 -50.01 48.13 30.62
N SER A 174 -50.12 47.40 29.50
CA SER A 174 -49.00 46.69 28.89
C SER A 174 -48.35 47.56 27.81
N TRP A 175 -47.02 47.62 27.86
CA TRP A 175 -46.18 48.29 26.86
C TRP A 175 -45.12 47.32 26.36
N LEU A 176 -45.07 47.13 25.03
CA LEU A 176 -44.13 46.20 24.40
C LEU A 176 -42.67 46.65 24.59
N GLY A 177 -42.42 47.96 24.46
CA GLY A 177 -41.16 48.64 24.80
C GLY A 177 -39.87 47.87 24.45
N LEU A 178 -38.95 47.81 25.42
CA LEU A 178 -37.63 47.17 25.29
C LEU A 178 -37.63 45.68 25.66
N ARG A 179 -38.79 44.99 25.63
CA ARG A 179 -38.89 43.56 26.00
C ARG A 179 -38.07 42.65 25.09
N PHE A 180 -37.76 43.07 23.86
CA PHE A 180 -36.91 42.31 22.93
C PHE A 180 -35.48 42.09 23.44
N LEU A 181 -34.99 42.93 24.37
CA LEU A 181 -33.67 42.75 24.99
C LEU A 181 -33.55 41.41 25.75
N ARG A 182 -34.68 40.74 26.06
CA ARG A 182 -34.70 39.38 26.60
C ARG A 182 -33.96 38.37 25.70
N ALA A 183 -33.89 38.62 24.39
CA ALA A 183 -33.15 37.75 23.45
C ALA A 183 -31.63 37.74 23.72
N LEU A 184 -31.07 38.81 24.27
CA LEU A 184 -29.63 38.86 24.65
C LEU A 184 -29.27 37.87 25.76
N ARG A 185 -30.24 37.41 26.56
CA ARG A 185 -30.00 36.36 27.58
C ARG A 185 -29.59 35.03 26.98
N LEU A 186 -29.80 34.81 25.68
CA LEU A 186 -29.32 33.62 24.99
C LEU A 186 -27.79 33.55 24.96
N ILE A 187 -27.05 34.68 25.02
CA ILE A 187 -25.57 34.70 25.02
C ILE A 187 -25.00 33.78 26.11
N GLN A 188 -25.61 33.79 27.30
CA GLN A 188 -25.20 32.95 28.44
C GLN A 188 -25.44 31.45 28.23
N PHE A 189 -26.14 31.03 27.18
CA PHE A 189 -26.42 29.63 26.90
C PHE A 189 -25.16 28.77 26.78
N SER A 190 -24.12 29.29 26.12
CA SER A 190 -22.85 28.58 25.96
C SER A 190 -22.15 28.37 27.31
N GLU A 191 -22.21 29.36 28.21
CA GLU A 191 -21.64 29.31 29.56
C GLU A 191 -22.44 28.35 30.46
N ILE A 192 -23.77 28.41 30.39
CA ILE A 192 -24.67 27.54 31.15
C ILE A 192 -24.45 26.06 30.79
N LEU A 193 -24.31 25.73 29.51
CA LEU A 193 -24.04 24.36 29.07
C LEU A 193 -22.64 23.85 29.48
N GLN A 194 -21.67 24.75 29.63
CA GLN A 194 -20.36 24.41 30.19
C GLN A 194 -20.46 24.11 31.69
N PHE A 195 -21.22 24.91 32.45
CA PHE A 195 -21.47 24.65 33.87
C PHE A 195 -22.21 23.33 34.13
N LEU A 196 -23.04 22.88 33.19
CA LEU A 196 -23.71 21.58 33.25
C LEU A 196 -22.84 20.41 32.74
N ASN A 197 -21.60 20.68 32.31
CA ASN A 197 -20.64 19.69 31.82
C ASN A 197 -21.14 18.88 30.59
N ILE A 198 -22.02 19.49 29.78
CA ILE A 198 -22.57 18.92 28.55
C ILE A 198 -21.60 19.14 27.39
N LEU A 199 -21.03 20.34 27.30
CA LEU A 199 -20.03 20.70 26.29
C LEU A 199 -18.63 20.42 26.82
N LYS A 200 -17.99 19.38 26.29
CA LYS A 200 -16.65 18.95 26.75
C LYS A 200 -15.52 19.33 25.80
N THR A 201 -15.81 19.46 24.51
CA THR A 201 -14.80 19.71 23.48
C THR A 201 -14.74 21.19 23.14
N SER A 202 -13.52 21.73 22.98
CA SER A 202 -13.30 23.13 22.56
C SER A 202 -14.09 23.51 21.30
N ASN A 203 -14.11 22.62 20.31
CA ASN A 203 -14.87 22.82 19.06
C ASN A 203 -16.38 22.93 19.31
N SER A 204 -16.94 22.09 20.19
CA SER A 204 -18.37 22.16 20.55
C SER A 204 -18.71 23.40 21.36
N ILE A 205 -17.82 23.84 22.24
CA ILE A 205 -17.96 25.08 23.01
C ILE A 205 -17.94 26.29 22.07
N LYS A 206 -16.95 26.34 21.16
CA LYS A 206 -16.82 27.40 20.15
C LYS A 206 -18.04 27.46 19.24
N LEU A 207 -18.50 26.32 18.75
CA LEU A 207 -19.69 26.21 17.89
C LEU A 207 -20.94 26.77 18.57
N VAL A 208 -21.23 26.32 19.81
CA VAL A 208 -22.41 26.79 20.55
C VAL A 208 -22.30 28.27 20.88
N ASN A 209 -21.10 28.77 21.20
CA ASN A 209 -20.88 30.18 21.48
C ASN A 209 -21.15 31.06 20.26
N LEU A 210 -20.58 30.71 19.10
CA LEU A 210 -20.81 31.44 17.84
C LEU A 210 -22.29 31.43 17.44
N CYS A 211 -22.95 30.26 17.53
CA CYS A 211 -24.38 30.16 17.23
C CYS A 211 -25.23 31.02 18.18
N SER A 212 -24.90 31.02 19.48
CA SER A 212 -25.65 31.78 20.48
C SER A 212 -25.51 33.30 20.28
N ILE A 213 -24.30 33.80 20.05
CA ILE A 213 -24.05 35.23 19.80
C ILE A 213 -24.74 35.67 18.50
N PHE A 214 -24.68 34.84 17.45
CA PHE A 214 -25.33 35.12 16.17
C PHE A 214 -26.86 35.24 16.32
N ILE A 215 -27.50 34.24 16.92
CA ILE A 215 -28.97 34.20 17.08
C ILE A 215 -29.46 35.32 18.02
N SER A 216 -28.78 35.53 19.15
CA SER A 216 -29.16 36.57 20.11
C SER A 216 -29.08 37.97 19.52
N THR A 217 -28.01 38.28 18.77
CA THR A 217 -27.83 39.59 18.14
C THR A 217 -28.86 39.81 17.02
N TRP A 218 -29.10 38.79 16.20
CA TRP A 218 -30.11 38.85 15.13
C TRP A 218 -31.52 39.12 15.67
N LEU A 219 -31.97 38.36 16.68
CA LEU A 219 -33.31 38.50 17.26
C LEU A 219 -33.48 39.84 18.00
N THR A 220 -32.42 40.35 18.64
CA THR A 220 -32.44 41.64 19.34
C THR A 220 -32.54 42.79 18.35
N ALA A 221 -31.75 42.75 17.27
CA ALA A 221 -31.82 43.74 16.19
C ALA A 221 -33.20 43.75 15.54
N ALA A 222 -33.80 42.57 15.33
CA ALA A 222 -35.15 42.44 14.77
C ALA A 222 -36.20 43.08 15.68
N GLY A 223 -36.05 42.93 16.99
CA GLY A 223 -36.93 43.57 17.98
C GLY A 223 -36.77 45.08 18.05
N PHE A 224 -35.56 45.59 17.84
CA PHE A 224 -35.30 47.03 17.77
C PHE A 224 -35.98 47.65 16.54
N ILE A 225 -35.78 47.09 15.35
CA ILE A 225 -36.42 47.61 14.13
C ILE A 225 -37.95 47.45 14.20
N HIS A 226 -38.45 46.36 14.77
CA HIS A 226 -39.89 46.17 15.03
C HIS A 226 -40.47 47.25 15.93
N LEU A 227 -39.75 47.66 16.98
CA LEU A 227 -40.21 48.76 17.85
C LEU A 227 -40.20 50.10 17.10
N VAL A 228 -39.14 50.40 16.35
CA VAL A 228 -38.97 51.68 15.65
C VAL A 228 -40.00 51.85 14.54
N GLU A 229 -40.18 50.84 13.67
CA GLU A 229 -41.12 50.93 12.54
C GLU A 229 -42.58 50.99 13.00
N ASN A 230 -42.95 50.23 14.04
CA ASN A 230 -44.32 50.27 14.57
C ASN A 230 -44.60 51.55 15.36
N SER A 231 -43.61 52.13 16.04
CA SER A 231 -43.80 53.37 16.82
C SER A 231 -43.88 54.60 15.91
N GLY A 232 -43.08 54.66 14.84
CA GLY A 232 -42.94 55.84 13.99
C GLY A 232 -41.93 56.86 14.52
N ASP A 233 -41.60 57.87 13.70
CA ASP A 233 -40.64 58.92 14.06
C ASP A 233 -41.30 60.01 14.93
N PRO A 234 -40.64 60.44 16.04
CA PRO A 234 -41.18 61.49 16.91
C PRO A 234 -41.34 62.85 16.22
N TRP A 235 -40.51 63.16 15.23
CA TRP A 235 -40.52 64.46 14.53
C TRP A 235 -41.66 64.60 13.52
N GLU A 236 -42.27 63.48 13.10
CA GLU A 236 -43.43 63.43 12.19
C GLU A 236 -44.74 63.15 12.97
N ASN A 237 -44.76 63.45 14.28
CA ASN A 237 -45.88 63.15 15.19
C ASN A 237 -46.34 61.68 15.13
N PHE A 238 -45.42 60.73 14.90
CA PHE A 238 -45.69 59.29 14.78
C PHE A 238 -46.66 58.89 13.65
N GLN A 239 -46.84 59.72 12.62
CA GLN A 239 -47.74 59.43 11.50
C GLN A 239 -47.17 58.45 10.47
N ASN A 240 -45.84 58.31 10.41
CA ASN A 240 -45.14 57.48 9.44
C ASN A 240 -44.90 56.03 9.92
N ASN A 241 -45.80 55.51 10.75
CA ASN A 241 -45.70 54.14 11.25
C ASN A 241 -45.95 53.10 10.15
N GLN A 242 -45.21 52.01 10.21
CA GLN A 242 -45.40 50.86 9.32
C GLN A 242 -45.71 49.64 10.19
N PRO A 243 -46.94 49.07 10.11
CA PRO A 243 -47.30 47.91 10.89
C PRO A 243 -46.58 46.67 10.35
N LEU A 244 -45.37 46.43 10.83
CA LEU A 244 -44.58 45.23 10.55
C LEU A 244 -44.71 44.26 11.70
N THR A 245 -44.94 42.99 11.39
CA THR A 245 -44.86 41.92 12.38
C THR A 245 -43.41 41.66 12.76
N TYR A 246 -43.19 41.12 13.97
CA TYR A 246 -41.84 40.77 14.43
C TYR A 246 -41.12 39.82 13.46
N TRP A 247 -41.83 38.86 12.89
CA TRP A 247 -41.26 37.86 11.98
C TRP A 247 -40.89 38.44 10.61
N GLU A 248 -41.62 39.44 10.11
CA GLU A 248 -41.22 40.19 8.91
C GLU A 248 -39.92 40.97 9.15
N CYS A 249 -39.74 41.53 10.35
CA CYS A 249 -38.49 42.18 10.74
C CYS A 249 -37.32 41.17 10.86
N VAL A 250 -37.57 39.97 11.41
CA VAL A 250 -36.57 38.89 11.46
C VAL A 250 -36.13 38.48 10.04
N TYR A 251 -37.09 38.33 9.13
CA TYR A 251 -36.84 38.06 7.71
C TYR A 251 -36.04 39.19 7.05
N LEU A 252 -36.47 40.44 7.21
CA LEU A 252 -35.78 41.63 6.70
C LEU A 252 -34.30 41.64 7.08
N LEU A 253 -33.98 41.39 8.35
CA LEU A 253 -32.60 41.39 8.81
C LEU A 253 -31.78 40.21 8.31
N MET A 254 -32.37 39.01 8.18
CA MET A 254 -31.67 37.85 7.62
C MET A 254 -31.28 38.08 6.16
N VAL A 255 -32.23 38.55 5.34
CA VAL A 255 -32.02 38.89 3.92
C VAL A 255 -30.98 40.01 3.75
N THR A 256 -30.98 40.97 4.67
CA THR A 256 -30.03 42.08 4.67
C THR A 256 -28.62 41.63 5.08
N MET A 257 -28.48 40.86 6.16
CA MET A 257 -27.18 40.34 6.62
C MET A 257 -26.53 39.39 5.60
N SER A 258 -27.34 38.60 4.90
CA SER A 258 -26.88 37.72 3.82
C SER A 258 -26.62 38.45 2.50
N THR A 259 -26.79 39.78 2.45
CA THR A 259 -26.60 40.62 1.25
C THR A 259 -27.52 40.33 0.07
N VAL A 260 -28.64 39.64 0.30
CA VAL A 260 -29.57 39.28 -0.78
C VAL A 260 -30.45 40.47 -1.18
N GLY A 261 -31.04 41.16 -0.20
CA GLY A 261 -31.71 42.46 -0.41
C GLY A 261 -32.86 42.47 -1.43
N TYR A 262 -33.87 41.61 -1.28
CA TYR A 262 -35.02 41.54 -2.22
C TYR A 262 -35.80 42.84 -2.39
N GLY A 263 -35.87 43.69 -1.35
CA GLY A 263 -36.59 44.96 -1.38
C GLY A 263 -38.12 44.85 -1.26
N ASP A 264 -38.64 43.66 -0.96
CA ASP A 264 -40.04 43.35 -0.66
C ASP A 264 -40.50 43.94 0.68
N VAL A 265 -39.65 43.83 1.71
CA VAL A 265 -39.81 44.47 3.01
C VAL A 265 -38.62 45.40 3.22
N TYR A 266 -38.86 46.63 3.69
CA TYR A 266 -37.80 47.61 3.98
C TYR A 266 -38.27 48.63 5.03
N ALA A 267 -37.30 49.26 5.73
CA ALA A 267 -37.54 50.29 6.73
C ALA A 267 -37.97 51.63 6.08
N LYS A 268 -39.14 52.14 6.46
CA LYS A 268 -39.63 53.43 5.95
C LYS A 268 -39.26 54.59 6.87
N THR A 269 -39.20 54.35 8.18
CA THR A 269 -38.89 55.39 9.16
C THR A 269 -37.45 55.89 9.03
N THR A 270 -37.22 57.14 9.40
CA THR A 270 -35.89 57.77 9.38
C THR A 270 -34.98 57.10 10.40
N LEU A 271 -35.49 56.84 11.60
CA LEU A 271 -34.78 56.09 12.64
C LEU A 271 -34.47 54.65 12.22
N GLY A 272 -35.41 53.97 11.56
CA GLY A 272 -35.22 52.61 11.07
C GLY A 272 -34.15 52.53 9.98
N ARG A 273 -34.15 53.45 9.02
CA ARG A 273 -33.09 53.54 7.99
C ARG A 273 -31.72 53.83 8.60
N LEU A 274 -31.63 54.74 9.56
CA LEU A 274 -30.39 55.02 10.27
C LEU A 274 -29.86 53.77 10.97
N PHE A 275 -30.73 53.02 11.65
CA PHE A 275 -30.36 51.76 12.27
C PHE A 275 -29.90 50.72 11.24
N MET A 276 -30.59 50.59 10.11
CA MET A 276 -30.20 49.65 9.05
C MET A 276 -28.80 49.96 8.50
N VAL A 277 -28.40 51.23 8.38
CA VAL A 277 -27.02 51.58 7.97
C VAL A 277 -25.98 51.04 8.95
N PHE A 278 -26.17 51.27 10.26
CA PHE A 278 -25.26 50.73 11.28
C PHE A 278 -25.30 49.20 11.35
N PHE A 279 -26.48 48.62 11.20
CA PHE A 279 -26.69 47.18 11.22
C PHE A 279 -26.05 46.48 10.03
N ILE A 280 -26.08 47.08 8.82
CA ILE A 280 -25.40 46.52 7.65
C ILE A 280 -23.89 46.47 7.91
N LEU A 281 -23.28 47.54 8.42
CA LEU A 281 -21.84 47.58 8.73
C LEU A 281 -21.43 46.49 9.73
N GLY A 282 -22.18 46.32 10.83
CA GLY A 282 -21.88 45.30 11.84
C GLY A 282 -22.29 43.88 11.44
N GLY A 283 -23.47 43.75 10.83
CA GLY A 283 -24.07 42.48 10.42
C GLY A 283 -23.29 41.79 9.30
N LEU A 284 -22.77 42.54 8.34
CA LEU A 284 -21.86 42.02 7.31
C LEU A 284 -20.60 41.40 7.90
N ALA A 285 -19.95 42.12 8.83
CA ALA A 285 -18.72 41.64 9.48
C ALA A 285 -18.97 40.37 10.32
N MET A 286 -20.10 40.32 11.04
CA MET A 286 -20.49 39.13 11.80
C MET A 286 -20.85 37.96 10.89
N PHE A 287 -21.64 38.18 9.83
CA PHE A 287 -22.07 37.11 8.94
C PHE A 287 -20.88 36.50 8.19
N ALA A 288 -19.97 37.34 7.67
CA ALA A 288 -18.78 36.91 6.95
C ALA A 288 -17.77 36.13 7.83
N SER A 289 -17.71 36.42 9.13
CA SER A 289 -16.80 35.72 10.05
C SER A 289 -17.42 34.46 10.65
N TYR A 290 -18.65 34.54 11.14
CA TYR A 290 -19.23 33.46 11.94
C TYR A 290 -19.76 32.31 11.09
N VAL A 291 -20.34 32.58 9.92
CA VAL A 291 -20.95 31.52 9.09
C VAL A 291 -19.91 30.52 8.55
N PRO A 292 -18.77 30.95 7.95
CA PRO A 292 -17.76 30.00 7.47
C PRO A 292 -17.18 29.15 8.61
N GLU A 293 -16.94 29.76 9.77
CA GLU A 293 -16.37 29.07 10.93
C GLU A 293 -17.35 28.03 11.51
N ILE A 294 -18.65 28.35 11.57
CA ILE A 294 -19.69 27.38 11.94
C ILE A 294 -19.70 26.20 10.95
N ILE A 295 -19.60 26.48 9.64
CA ILE A 295 -19.61 25.44 8.60
C ILE A 295 -18.38 24.54 8.72
N GLU A 296 -17.19 25.10 8.94
CA GLU A 296 -15.96 24.32 9.11
C GLU A 296 -16.02 23.39 10.33
N LEU A 297 -16.52 23.90 11.46
CA LEU A 297 -16.67 23.12 12.69
C LEU A 297 -17.67 21.96 12.55
N ILE A 298 -18.73 22.14 11.75
CA ILE A 298 -19.71 21.08 11.45
C ILE A 298 -19.16 20.09 10.39
N GLY A 299 -18.36 20.60 9.45
CA GLY A 299 -17.81 19.88 8.29
C GLY A 299 -16.65 18.94 8.62
N ASN A 300 -15.99 19.11 9.77
CA ASN A 300 -14.89 18.26 10.25
C ASN A 300 -15.34 16.86 10.71
N ARG A 301 -15.94 16.09 9.79
CA ARG A 301 -16.27 14.67 9.97
C ARG A 301 -15.21 13.81 9.29
N LYS A 302 -14.65 12.83 10.02
CA LYS A 302 -13.70 11.86 9.44
C LYS A 302 -14.39 11.03 8.36
N LYS A 303 -14.00 11.21 7.09
CA LYS A 303 -14.55 10.48 5.93
C LYS A 303 -14.24 8.98 5.98
N TYR A 304 -13.03 8.62 6.41
CA TYR A 304 -12.57 7.23 6.54
C TYR A 304 -12.65 6.75 8.01
N GLY A 305 -13.85 6.84 8.58
CA GLY A 305 -14.19 6.24 9.88
C GLY A 305 -15.10 5.01 9.73
N GLY A 306 -15.60 4.48 10.85
CA GLY A 306 -16.50 3.32 10.88
C GLY A 306 -15.80 2.00 11.19
N SER A 307 -16.55 0.90 11.18
CA SER A 307 -16.06 -0.46 11.35
C SER A 307 -16.28 -1.28 10.08
N TYR A 308 -15.35 -2.17 9.76
CA TYR A 308 -15.51 -3.12 8.66
C TYR A 308 -16.64 -4.08 9.00
N SER A 309 -17.73 -4.06 8.21
CA SER A 309 -18.77 -5.07 8.28
C SER A 309 -18.27 -6.33 7.56
N ALA A 310 -18.01 -7.38 8.33
CA ALA A 310 -17.46 -8.62 7.78
C ALA A 310 -18.47 -9.29 6.83
N HIS A 311 -18.18 -9.22 5.54
CA HIS A 311 -18.80 -10.06 4.53
C HIS A 311 -17.80 -11.13 4.14
N ALA A 312 -18.18 -12.40 4.30
CA ALA A 312 -17.29 -13.52 4.05
C ALA A 312 -16.99 -13.64 2.54
N PRO A 313 -15.72 -13.52 2.11
CA PRO A 313 -15.34 -13.98 0.78
C PRO A 313 -15.37 -15.50 0.75
N THR A 314 -16.10 -16.08 -0.19
CA THR A 314 -16.16 -17.53 -0.41
C THR A 314 -14.93 -18.00 -1.14
N SER A 315 -13.97 -18.56 -0.40
CA SER A 315 -12.78 -19.22 -0.95
C SER A 315 -13.13 -20.65 -1.38
N PHE A 316 -12.78 -21.00 -2.62
CA PHE A 316 -12.90 -22.38 -3.14
C PHE A 316 -11.50 -22.95 -3.38
N SER A 317 -11.15 -24.01 -2.66
CA SER A 317 -9.94 -24.81 -2.87
C SER A 317 -10.32 -26.22 -3.35
N LEU A 318 -9.61 -26.73 -4.37
CA LEU A 318 -9.90 -28.00 -5.04
C LEU A 318 -8.61 -28.76 -5.38
N PHE A 319 -8.65 -30.08 -5.25
CA PHE A 319 -7.54 -31.03 -5.46
C PHE A 319 -8.00 -32.20 -6.35
N PHE A 320 -7.14 -32.79 -7.20
CA PHE A 320 -7.25 -34.18 -7.74
C PHE A 320 -5.98 -34.73 -8.45
N ASP A 321 -6.10 -36.00 -8.89
CA ASP A 321 -5.16 -36.98 -9.43
C ASP A 321 -5.49 -37.49 -10.87
N SER A 322 -4.46 -37.95 -11.59
CA SER A 322 -4.47 -38.86 -12.75
C SER A 322 -4.67 -38.32 -14.19
N CYS A 323 -3.53 -38.36 -14.90
CA CYS A 323 -3.19 -38.10 -16.30
C CYS A 323 -2.96 -36.63 -16.72
N LEU A 324 -1.66 -36.28 -16.70
CA LEU A 324 -0.97 -35.06 -17.13
C LEU A 324 -1.08 -33.85 -16.19
N SER A 325 -0.45 -33.97 -15.03
CA SER A 325 -0.09 -32.85 -14.17
C SER A 325 1.28 -32.28 -14.60
N PHE A 326 1.43 -30.94 -14.64
CA PHE A 326 2.74 -30.29 -14.86
C PHE A 326 3.74 -30.62 -13.74
N CYS A 327 3.24 -30.99 -12.57
CA CYS A 327 4.00 -31.14 -11.34
C CYS A 327 3.24 -32.04 -10.35
N SER A 328 3.95 -32.88 -9.59
CA SER A 328 3.37 -33.80 -8.61
C SER A 328 3.91 -33.46 -7.22
N ILE A 329 3.04 -33.22 -6.25
CA ILE A 329 3.44 -33.09 -4.84
C ILE A 329 3.45 -34.48 -4.18
N SER A 330 4.59 -34.90 -3.65
CA SER A 330 4.68 -36.00 -2.67
C SER A 330 5.30 -35.44 -1.39
N LEU A 331 4.64 -35.63 -0.24
CA LEU A 331 5.22 -35.39 1.09
C LEU A 331 5.91 -34.00 1.27
N GLY A 332 5.29 -32.93 0.80
CA GLY A 332 5.74 -31.55 1.08
C GLY A 332 6.81 -30.98 0.16
N SER A 333 7.26 -31.70 -0.88
CA SER A 333 8.15 -31.17 -1.93
C SER A 333 7.44 -31.12 -3.29
N ILE A 334 7.64 -30.01 -4.01
CA ILE A 334 7.07 -29.76 -5.35
C ILE A 334 8.05 -30.30 -6.40
N LEU A 335 7.66 -31.33 -7.15
CA LEU A 335 8.49 -31.93 -8.21
C LEU A 335 7.91 -31.62 -9.59
N ILE A 336 8.63 -30.80 -10.38
CA ILE A 336 8.18 -30.34 -11.70
C ILE A 336 8.59 -31.35 -12.77
N ASN A 337 7.61 -31.82 -13.55
CA ASN A 337 7.77 -32.84 -14.60
C ASN A 337 8.64 -34.03 -14.16
N PRO A 338 8.21 -34.84 -13.17
CA PRO A 338 9.01 -35.98 -12.72
C PRO A 338 9.13 -37.05 -13.82
N GLY A 339 10.26 -37.75 -13.86
CA GLY A 339 10.47 -38.84 -14.82
C GLY A 339 9.63 -40.08 -14.54
N ASN A 340 9.64 -41.04 -15.46
CA ASN A 340 8.83 -42.28 -15.42
C ASN A 340 9.08 -43.17 -14.19
N HIS A 341 10.12 -42.90 -13.42
CA HIS A 341 10.45 -43.63 -12.19
C HIS A 341 9.58 -43.20 -10.99
N VAL A 342 8.97 -42.01 -11.03
CA VAL A 342 8.07 -41.52 -9.97
C VAL A 342 6.64 -41.93 -10.28
N LYS A 343 5.97 -42.60 -9.32
CA LYS A 343 4.55 -42.95 -9.41
C LYS A 343 3.71 -41.97 -8.61
N ILE A 344 2.52 -41.65 -9.13
CA ILE A 344 1.55 -40.78 -8.45
C ILE A 344 0.95 -41.54 -7.26
N GLN A 345 0.83 -40.87 -6.11
CA GLN A 345 0.26 -41.40 -4.88
C GLN A 345 -1.13 -40.82 -4.63
N GLU A 346 -1.98 -41.54 -3.91
CA GLU A 346 -3.30 -41.04 -3.53
C GLU A 346 -3.17 -39.78 -2.66
N GLY A 347 -3.84 -38.70 -3.05
CA GLY A 347 -3.78 -37.40 -2.37
C GLY A 347 -2.71 -36.43 -2.89
N THR A 348 -2.02 -36.77 -3.99
CA THR A 348 -1.14 -35.84 -4.70
C THR A 348 -1.91 -34.63 -5.26
N LEU A 349 -1.39 -33.42 -5.04
CA LEU A 349 -1.87 -32.20 -5.70
C LEU A 349 -1.21 -32.03 -7.07
N GLY A 350 -2.02 -31.82 -8.10
CA GLY A 350 -1.56 -31.48 -9.43
C GLY A 350 -1.65 -29.99 -9.75
N PHE A 351 -0.69 -29.49 -10.53
CA PHE A 351 -0.69 -28.14 -11.07
C PHE A 351 -1.00 -28.19 -12.57
N PHE A 352 -1.86 -27.28 -13.02
CA PHE A 352 -2.40 -27.28 -14.38
C PHE A 352 -2.42 -25.87 -14.95
N ILE A 353 -2.15 -25.76 -16.26
CA ILE A 353 -2.38 -24.56 -17.05
C ILE A 353 -3.66 -24.81 -17.86
N ALA A 354 -4.73 -24.06 -17.59
CA ALA A 354 -6.03 -24.25 -18.21
C ALA A 354 -6.75 -22.90 -18.37
N SER A 355 -7.77 -22.87 -19.25
CA SER A 355 -8.51 -21.65 -19.54
C SER A 355 -9.52 -21.26 -18.46
N ASP A 356 -10.09 -22.24 -17.74
CA ASP A 356 -11.10 -22.03 -16.69
C ASP A 356 -10.89 -23.05 -15.55
N ALA A 357 -11.15 -22.63 -14.30
CA ALA A 357 -11.15 -23.50 -13.12
C ALA A 357 -12.14 -24.67 -13.24
N LYS A 358 -13.21 -24.53 -14.03
CA LYS A 358 -14.12 -25.64 -14.33
C LYS A 358 -13.45 -26.76 -15.12
N GLU A 359 -12.45 -26.45 -15.92
CA GLU A 359 -11.68 -27.46 -16.67
C GLU A 359 -10.82 -28.29 -15.74
N VAL A 360 -10.16 -27.62 -14.79
CA VAL A 360 -9.33 -28.27 -13.76
C VAL A 360 -10.17 -29.20 -12.89
N LYS A 361 -11.42 -28.83 -12.55
CA LYS A 361 -12.36 -29.71 -11.82
C LYS A 361 -12.66 -31.02 -12.53
N ARG A 362 -12.54 -31.10 -13.86
CA ARG A 362 -12.80 -32.34 -14.60
C ARG A 362 -11.76 -33.41 -14.32
N ALA A 363 -10.53 -33.02 -13.94
CA ALA A 363 -9.58 -33.95 -13.37
C ALA A 363 -10.27 -34.69 -12.22
N TYR A 364 -10.80 -33.97 -11.21
CA TYR A 364 -11.52 -34.55 -10.04
C TYR A 364 -12.61 -35.57 -10.30
N PHE A 365 -13.28 -35.44 -11.43
CA PHE A 365 -14.42 -36.30 -11.72
C PHE A 365 -14.06 -37.46 -12.67
N TYR A 366 -12.81 -37.55 -13.13
CA TYR A 366 -12.40 -38.55 -14.10
C TYR A 366 -12.42 -39.96 -13.51
N CYS A 367 -13.01 -40.89 -14.27
CA CYS A 367 -13.08 -42.30 -13.95
C CYS A 367 -12.94 -43.08 -15.25
N LYS A 368 -11.88 -43.88 -15.37
CA LYS A 368 -11.62 -44.66 -16.59
C LYS A 368 -12.82 -45.52 -17.01
N ALA A 369 -13.47 -46.18 -16.04
CA ALA A 369 -14.63 -47.03 -16.32
C ALA A 369 -15.86 -46.27 -16.85
N CYS A 370 -15.98 -44.96 -16.59
CA CYS A 370 -17.13 -44.15 -17.02
C CYS A 370 -16.84 -43.25 -18.21
N HIS A 371 -15.56 -42.93 -18.47
CA HIS A 371 -15.17 -41.83 -19.35
C HIS A 371 -14.11 -42.19 -20.41
N ASP A 372 -13.74 -43.47 -20.58
CA ASP A 372 -12.74 -43.93 -21.58
C ASP A 372 -13.14 -43.59 -23.03
N ASP A 373 -14.43 -43.73 -23.37
CA ASP A 373 -14.94 -43.56 -24.75
C ASP A 373 -15.41 -42.12 -25.08
N ILE A 374 -15.19 -41.16 -24.18
CA ILE A 374 -15.68 -39.79 -24.34
C ILE A 374 -14.71 -38.95 -25.17
N THR A 375 -15.18 -38.46 -26.32
CA THR A 375 -14.43 -37.52 -27.17
C THR A 375 -14.58 -36.06 -26.72
N ASP A 376 -15.75 -35.69 -26.18
CA ASP A 376 -16.04 -34.32 -25.71
C ASP A 376 -15.73 -34.14 -24.22
N PRO A 377 -14.71 -33.34 -23.82
CA PRO A 377 -14.34 -33.18 -22.42
C PRO A 377 -15.45 -32.56 -21.56
N LYS A 378 -16.41 -31.83 -22.16
CA LYS A 378 -17.57 -31.24 -21.47
C LYS A 378 -18.55 -32.29 -20.92
N ARG A 379 -18.46 -33.55 -21.36
CA ARG A 379 -19.33 -34.65 -20.91
C ARG A 379 -18.81 -35.36 -19.65
N ILE A 380 -17.59 -35.05 -19.22
CA ILE A 380 -17.00 -35.57 -17.97
C ILE A 380 -17.73 -34.93 -16.78
N LYS A 381 -18.48 -35.73 -16.04
CA LYS A 381 -19.29 -35.32 -14.87
C LYS A 381 -18.97 -36.24 -13.69
N LYS A 382 -19.32 -35.82 -12.47
CA LYS A 382 -19.09 -36.62 -11.25
C LYS A 382 -19.61 -38.05 -11.43
N CYS A 383 -18.71 -39.02 -11.29
CA CYS A 383 -19.00 -40.44 -11.39
C CYS A 383 -20.06 -40.87 -10.35
N GLY A 384 -20.99 -41.73 -10.75
CA GLY A 384 -22.03 -42.30 -9.89
C GLY A 384 -21.63 -43.59 -9.17
N TYR A 385 -20.43 -44.13 -9.42
CA TYR A 385 -19.92 -45.29 -8.71
C TYR A 385 -19.40 -44.87 -7.32
N LEU A 386 -20.08 -45.35 -6.27
CA LEU A 386 -19.61 -45.28 -4.89
C LEU A 386 -18.30 -46.11 -4.76
N HIS A 387 -17.15 -45.48 -4.57
CA HIS A 387 -16.03 -46.16 -3.95
C HIS A 387 -16.31 -46.28 -2.44
N PRO A 388 -16.22 -47.48 -1.82
CA PRO A 388 -16.33 -47.60 -0.37
C PRO A 388 -15.10 -46.93 0.28
N PRO A 389 -15.27 -46.10 1.32
CA PRO A 389 -14.14 -45.46 1.98
C PRO A 389 -13.35 -46.49 2.79
N THR A 390 -12.15 -46.84 2.35
CA THR A 390 -11.17 -47.58 3.15
C THR A 390 -10.42 -46.60 4.06
N THR A 391 -10.96 -46.36 5.26
CA THR A 391 -10.18 -46.19 6.50
C THR A 391 -11.13 -46.26 7.71
N PRO A 392 -10.84 -47.09 8.74
CA PRO A 392 -11.67 -47.17 9.94
C PRO A 392 -11.28 -46.03 10.89
N ARG A 393 -12.08 -44.96 10.94
CA ARG A 393 -11.93 -43.96 12.00
C ARG A 393 -12.62 -44.48 13.26
N MET A 394 -11.80 -44.91 14.21
CA MET A 394 -12.14 -45.36 15.55
C MET A 394 -13.13 -44.37 16.20
N LYS A 395 -14.40 -44.76 16.32
CA LYS A 395 -15.40 -44.09 17.16
C LYS A 395 -15.37 -44.76 18.53
N SER A 396 -14.86 -44.06 19.54
CA SER A 396 -15.07 -44.41 20.94
C SER A 396 -16.51 -44.10 21.35
N GLY A 397 -17.02 -44.95 22.24
CA GLY A 397 -18.43 -45.19 22.54
C GLY A 397 -19.30 -43.99 22.91
N CYS A 398 -20.57 -44.10 22.52
CA CYS A 398 -21.67 -43.89 23.46
C CYS A 398 -22.84 -44.77 23.01
N GLU A 399 -23.07 -45.86 23.73
CA GLU A 399 -24.29 -46.64 23.66
C GLU A 399 -25.49 -45.77 24.07
N LYS A 400 -26.60 -45.88 23.32
CA LYS A 400 -27.92 -46.16 23.88
C LYS A 400 -28.94 -46.49 22.78
N THR A 401 -29.28 -47.78 22.77
CA THR A 401 -30.62 -48.40 22.71
C THR A 401 -31.66 -47.99 21.65
N HIS A 402 -32.10 -49.05 20.96
CA HIS A 402 -33.28 -49.25 20.09
C HIS A 402 -34.60 -48.66 20.59
N LEU A 403 -35.42 -48.16 19.64
CA LEU A 403 -36.81 -48.59 19.37
C LEU A 403 -37.33 -47.81 18.13
N ASP A 404 -37.52 -48.36 16.93
CA ASP A 404 -38.55 -49.28 16.40
C ASP A 404 -39.68 -48.53 15.63
N LYS A 405 -39.95 -49.03 14.41
CA LYS A 405 -41.19 -48.97 13.58
C LYS A 405 -41.60 -47.69 12.80
N GLY A 406 -41.28 -47.72 11.48
CA GLY A 406 -42.18 -48.01 10.34
C GLY A 406 -43.56 -47.32 10.17
N CYS A 407 -43.77 -46.73 8.96
CA CYS A 407 -44.95 -46.85 8.04
C CYS A 407 -44.98 -45.65 7.05
N LEU A 408 -44.82 -45.87 5.73
CA LEU A 408 -45.83 -46.14 4.68
C LEU A 408 -46.53 -44.87 4.08
N ALA A 409 -46.09 -44.55 2.85
CA ALA A 409 -46.83 -44.14 1.64
C ALA A 409 -47.80 -42.93 1.62
N GLN A 410 -47.58 -41.96 0.71
CA GLN A 410 -48.28 -41.80 -0.59
C GLN A 410 -48.03 -40.41 -1.25
N ARG A 411 -48.19 -40.39 -2.58
CA ARG A 411 -47.96 -39.33 -3.58
C ARG A 411 -48.90 -38.12 -3.46
N ALA A 412 -48.44 -36.91 -3.86
CA ALA A 412 -48.82 -36.21 -5.11
C ALA A 412 -48.78 -34.66 -5.02
N ARG A 413 -48.15 -34.03 -6.05
CA ARG A 413 -48.24 -32.61 -6.51
C ARG A 413 -47.65 -31.57 -5.53
N GLY A 414 -46.79 -30.62 -5.89
CA GLY A 414 -46.53 -29.95 -7.16
C GLY A 414 -46.61 -28.44 -6.90
N TRP A 415 -45.46 -27.77 -6.88
CA TRP A 415 -45.21 -26.31 -6.88
C TRP A 415 -45.51 -25.52 -5.59
N HIS A 416 -44.44 -25.20 -4.83
CA HIS A 416 -44.10 -23.86 -4.32
C HIS A 416 -42.83 -23.97 -3.46
N CYS A 417 -41.76 -23.28 -3.85
CA CYS A 417 -40.63 -22.97 -2.97
C CYS A 417 -41.08 -21.98 -1.88
N PRO A 418 -40.74 -22.24 -0.60
CA PRO A 418 -39.97 -21.27 0.18
C PRO A 418 -38.96 -21.96 1.16
N PRO A 419 -38.31 -21.21 2.07
CA PRO A 419 -36.87 -20.92 2.17
C PRO A 419 -36.03 -21.98 2.96
N PRO A 420 -34.68 -21.88 2.98
CA PRO A 420 -33.83 -22.85 3.67
C PRO A 420 -33.89 -22.67 5.19
N PHE A 421 -34.29 -23.72 5.90
CA PHE A 421 -34.11 -23.82 7.34
C PHE A 421 -32.69 -24.28 7.69
N PHE A 422 -31.98 -23.35 8.33
CA PHE A 422 -31.03 -23.53 9.44
C PHE A 422 -30.64 -24.97 9.82
N PHE A 423 -29.35 -25.28 9.69
CA PHE A 423 -28.66 -26.18 10.61
C PHE A 423 -27.85 -25.37 11.63
N PRO A 424 -27.72 -25.85 12.88
CA PRO A 424 -27.33 -25.03 14.01
C PRO A 424 -25.81 -24.84 14.09
N LEU A 425 -25.45 -23.61 14.47
CA LEU A 425 -24.16 -23.21 14.99
C LEU A 425 -23.73 -24.12 16.14
N LEU A 426 -22.54 -24.73 16.01
CA LEU A 426 -21.76 -25.08 17.19
C LEU A 426 -21.09 -23.80 17.69
N LYS A 427 -21.72 -23.14 18.67
CA LYS A 427 -21.08 -22.14 19.54
C LYS A 427 -19.93 -22.84 20.27
N VAL A 428 -18.69 -22.45 19.98
CA VAL A 428 -17.64 -22.52 20.99
C VAL A 428 -17.83 -21.30 21.88
N SER A 429 -18.33 -21.55 23.08
CA SER A 429 -18.40 -20.55 24.14
C SER A 429 -16.99 -20.19 24.56
N ILE A 430 -16.61 -18.92 24.34
CA ILE A 430 -15.57 -18.26 25.11
C ILE A 430 -16.05 -18.26 26.57
N CYS A 431 -15.25 -18.80 27.47
CA CYS A 431 -15.47 -18.66 28.90
C CYS A 431 -14.59 -17.49 29.36
N GLU A 432 -15.21 -16.31 29.49
CA GLU A 432 -14.70 -15.22 30.33
C GLU A 432 -15.07 -15.52 31.79
N ASN A 433 -14.12 -15.31 32.70
CA ASN A 433 -14.30 -14.83 34.06
C ASN A 433 -13.00 -14.06 34.39
N ALA A 434 -13.01 -12.72 34.48
CA ALA A 434 -13.43 -11.89 35.63
C ALA A 434 -12.38 -11.98 36.77
N GLU A 435 -11.74 -10.97 37.36
CA GLU A 435 -11.75 -9.49 37.42
C GLU A 435 -10.33 -9.09 37.91
N SER A 436 -9.71 -7.93 37.62
CA SER A 436 -9.91 -6.67 38.38
C SER A 436 -8.86 -5.62 37.96
N ARG A 437 -9.30 -4.36 37.87
CA ARG A 437 -8.52 -3.14 37.58
C ARG A 437 -7.72 -2.62 38.79
N ALA A 438 -6.54 -2.04 38.55
CA ALA A 438 -5.97 -0.87 39.27
C ALA A 438 -4.80 -0.28 38.43
N ILE A 439 -4.95 0.89 37.80
CA ILE A 439 -4.61 2.26 38.27
C ILE A 439 -3.10 2.57 38.27
N ARG A 440 -2.74 3.58 37.46
CA ARG A 440 -1.46 4.31 37.46
C ARG A 440 -1.30 5.13 38.75
N ASN A 441 -0.09 5.14 39.31
CA ASN A 441 0.55 6.30 39.90
C ASN A 441 2.07 6.05 40.01
N ASP A 442 2.83 7.03 39.53
CA ASP A 442 4.23 7.26 39.88
C ASP A 442 4.35 7.64 41.36
N GLU A 443 5.35 7.11 42.06
CA GLU A 443 6.41 7.85 42.77
C GLU A 443 7.14 6.97 43.80
N GLN A 444 8.46 6.92 43.59
CA GLN A 444 9.57 6.90 44.56
C GLN A 444 9.40 6.20 45.92
N LEU A 445 10.25 5.20 46.14
CA LEU A 445 11.24 5.30 47.23
C LEU A 445 12.60 4.78 46.74
N THR A 446 13.46 5.77 46.52
CA THR A 446 14.90 5.72 46.40
C THR A 446 15.57 5.01 47.57
N LEU A 447 16.66 4.28 47.31
CA LEU A 447 17.85 4.24 48.16
C LEU A 447 19.05 3.69 47.36
N SER A 448 19.67 4.57 46.58
CA SER A 448 21.14 4.55 46.40
C SER A 448 21.74 5.00 47.74
N PRO A 449 22.97 4.60 48.15
CA PRO A 449 24.11 5.32 47.56
C PRO A 449 25.51 4.62 47.60
N LYS A 450 26.43 5.27 46.89
CA LYS A 450 27.87 5.48 47.24
C LYS A 450 28.91 4.42 46.86
N ARG A 451 29.62 4.77 45.78
CA ARG A 451 31.09 4.93 45.76
C ARG A 451 31.63 5.41 47.13
N LYS A 452 32.60 4.70 47.71
CA LYS A 452 33.81 5.32 48.28
C LYS A 452 34.94 4.32 48.56
N GLN A 453 36.03 4.57 47.83
CA GLN A 453 37.40 4.66 48.34
C GLN A 453 38.05 3.40 48.95
N ARG A 454 38.97 2.84 48.18
CA ARG A 454 40.36 2.83 48.64
C ARG A 454 41.26 3.47 47.58
N ASN A 455 42.03 4.43 48.04
CA ASN A 455 42.84 5.38 47.32
C ASN A 455 44.33 4.99 47.48
N GLY A 456 45.15 5.42 46.52
CA GLY A 456 46.62 5.29 46.46
C GLY A 456 47.02 4.54 45.20
N GLY A 457 47.34 5.16 44.06
CA GLY A 457 48.41 6.17 43.88
C GLY A 457 49.76 5.44 44.05
N MET A 458 50.69 5.36 43.09
CA MET A 458 51.07 6.29 42.03
C MET A 458 52.13 5.58 41.12
N ARG A 459 52.27 6.08 39.88
CA ARG A 459 53.46 6.07 39.00
C ARG A 459 53.82 4.83 38.15
N ASN A 460 53.82 5.10 36.84
CA ASN A 460 54.84 4.84 35.80
C ASN A 460 55.40 3.41 35.74
N SER A 461 55.37 2.74 34.58
CA SER A 461 56.46 2.83 33.59
C SER A 461 56.19 1.94 32.35
N PRO A 462 56.95 2.10 31.26
CA PRO A 462 56.64 1.62 29.91
C PRO A 462 57.41 0.35 29.50
N ASN A 463 57.07 -0.13 28.30
CA ASN A 463 57.90 -0.85 27.32
C ASN A 463 58.71 -2.11 27.69
N SER A 464 58.64 -3.02 26.70
CA SER A 464 59.71 -3.87 26.16
C SER A 464 60.01 -5.22 26.82
N SER A 465 59.80 -6.25 26.02
CA SER A 465 60.50 -7.54 26.02
C SER A 465 62.00 -7.37 25.74
N PRO A 466 62.87 -8.26 26.24
CA PRO A 466 64.24 -8.38 25.76
C PRO A 466 64.44 -9.60 24.83
N LYS A 467 65.31 -9.37 23.83
CA LYS A 467 65.79 -10.26 22.77
C LYS A 467 66.98 -11.12 23.22
N LEU A 468 67.23 -12.24 22.53
CA LEU A 468 68.59 -12.68 22.19
C LEU A 468 68.67 -13.24 20.74
N MET A 469 69.39 -12.48 19.91
CA MET A 469 70.24 -12.76 18.72
C MET A 469 69.87 -13.74 17.56
N ARG A 470 69.70 -13.12 16.37
CA ARG A 470 70.15 -13.43 14.97
C ARG A 470 70.58 -14.86 14.55
N HIS A 471 69.99 -15.40 13.46
CA HIS A 471 70.53 -15.47 12.07
C HIS A 471 69.56 -16.21 11.09
N ASP A 472 69.48 -15.74 9.83
CA ASP A 472 68.77 -16.29 8.62
C ASP A 472 69.30 -17.67 8.14
N PRO A 473 68.80 -18.28 7.02
CA PRO A 473 67.44 -18.73 6.64
C PRO A 473 67.48 -20.21 6.15
N LEU A 474 66.34 -20.83 5.76
CA LEU A 474 66.20 -21.78 4.61
C LEU A 474 64.80 -22.45 4.57
N LEU A 475 64.01 -22.02 3.57
CA LEU A 475 63.04 -22.73 2.73
C LEU A 475 62.47 -24.10 3.18
N ILE A 476 61.16 -24.12 3.46
CA ILE A 476 60.27 -25.24 3.10
C ILE A 476 58.97 -24.64 2.52
N PRO A 477 58.62 -24.89 1.24
CA PRO A 477 57.34 -24.48 0.67
C PRO A 477 56.28 -25.56 0.95
N GLY A 478 55.10 -25.18 1.41
CA GLY A 478 54.01 -26.15 1.54
C GLY A 478 52.81 -25.63 2.33
N ASN A 479 52.04 -24.69 1.76
CA ASN A 479 50.64 -24.49 2.15
C ASN A 479 49.71 -24.20 0.95
N GLU A 480 50.22 -23.87 -0.24
CA GLU A 480 49.37 -23.68 -1.44
C GLU A 480 48.88 -24.99 -2.10
N GLN A 481 49.42 -26.15 -1.71
CA GLN A 481 49.02 -27.45 -2.29
C GLN A 481 47.87 -28.12 -1.54
N VAL A 482 47.61 -27.78 -0.27
CA VAL A 482 46.53 -28.39 0.52
C VAL A 482 45.18 -27.74 0.20
N ASP A 483 45.14 -26.40 0.10
CA ASP A 483 43.94 -25.67 -0.32
C ASP A 483 43.55 -25.94 -1.78
N ASN A 484 44.52 -26.23 -2.65
CA ASN A 484 44.27 -26.63 -4.05
C ASN A 484 43.75 -28.07 -4.20
N MET A 485 44.02 -28.94 -3.23
CA MET A 485 43.48 -30.31 -3.23
C MET A 485 42.00 -30.30 -2.83
N ASP A 486 41.62 -29.49 -1.82
CA ASP A 486 40.24 -29.35 -1.34
C ASP A 486 39.31 -28.60 -2.34
N CYS A 487 39.86 -27.65 -3.11
CA CYS A 487 39.09 -26.91 -4.12
C CYS A 487 38.72 -27.76 -5.36
N ASN A 488 39.48 -28.83 -5.64
CA ASN A 488 39.12 -29.81 -6.67
C ASN A 488 37.98 -30.77 -6.22
N VAL A 489 37.69 -30.83 -4.92
CA VAL A 489 36.71 -31.75 -4.32
C VAL A 489 35.33 -31.09 -4.14
N LYS A 490 35.27 -29.79 -3.83
CA LYS A 490 34.00 -29.05 -3.62
C LYS A 490 33.58 -28.30 -4.89
N LYS A 491 32.72 -28.93 -5.70
CA LYS A 491 32.19 -28.36 -6.95
C LYS A 491 30.79 -27.76 -6.83
N TYR A 492 30.07 -28.11 -5.76
CA TYR A 492 28.69 -27.73 -5.53
C TYR A 492 28.54 -27.11 -4.15
N ASP A 493 27.41 -26.46 -3.92
CA ASP A 493 27.05 -25.96 -2.61
C ASP A 493 26.71 -27.12 -1.63
N SER A 494 26.49 -26.80 -0.36
CA SER A 494 26.14 -27.78 0.68
C SER A 494 24.86 -28.56 0.38
N THR A 495 23.91 -27.98 -0.35
CA THR A 495 22.64 -28.64 -0.70
C THR A 495 22.72 -29.43 -2.02
N GLY A 496 23.68 -29.12 -2.89
CA GLY A 496 23.84 -29.73 -4.22
C GLY A 496 22.97 -29.10 -5.31
N MET A 497 22.32 -27.98 -5.02
CA MET A 497 21.38 -27.31 -5.92
C MET A 497 22.06 -26.35 -6.89
N PHE A 498 23.28 -25.88 -6.57
CA PHE A 498 24.00 -24.87 -7.36
C PHE A 498 25.49 -25.21 -7.53
N HIS A 499 26.08 -24.74 -8.63
CA HIS A 499 27.53 -24.78 -8.84
C HIS A 499 28.22 -23.77 -7.93
N TRP A 500 29.31 -24.18 -7.31
CA TRP A 500 30.05 -23.38 -6.34
C TRP A 500 31.53 -23.30 -6.70
N CYS A 501 32.17 -22.17 -6.41
CA CYS A 501 33.61 -22.01 -6.48
C CYS A 501 34.15 -21.33 -5.21
N PRO A 502 35.45 -21.51 -4.90
CA PRO A 502 36.08 -20.77 -3.81
C PRO A 502 35.91 -19.25 -4.01
N PRO A 503 35.84 -18.48 -2.92
CA PRO A 503 35.64 -17.04 -2.99
C PRO A 503 36.77 -16.39 -3.79
N LYS A 504 36.40 -15.62 -4.82
CA LYS A 504 37.35 -14.88 -5.66
C LYS A 504 37.39 -13.41 -5.26
N GLU A 505 38.60 -12.89 -5.13
CA GLU A 505 38.83 -11.44 -5.06
C GLU A 505 38.32 -10.77 -6.34
N ILE A 506 37.77 -9.57 -6.20
CA ILE A 506 37.14 -8.85 -7.32
C ILE A 506 38.14 -8.56 -8.46
N ASP A 507 39.41 -8.30 -8.13
CA ASP A 507 40.43 -7.97 -9.12
C ASP A 507 40.73 -9.12 -10.09
N LYS A 508 40.43 -10.37 -9.72
CA LYS A 508 40.61 -11.55 -10.58
C LYS A 508 39.52 -11.71 -11.64
N VAL A 509 38.38 -11.03 -11.47
CA VAL A 509 37.25 -11.11 -12.40
C VAL A 509 37.05 -9.83 -13.21
N ILE A 510 37.74 -8.76 -12.84
CA ILE A 510 37.74 -7.50 -13.57
C ILE A 510 38.53 -7.71 -14.87
N LEU A 511 37.91 -7.32 -15.99
CA LEU A 511 38.53 -7.30 -17.31
C LEU A 511 38.68 -5.86 -17.76
N THR A 512 39.83 -5.53 -18.34
CA THR A 512 39.96 -4.31 -19.14
C THR A 512 39.29 -4.48 -20.50
N ARG A 513 38.98 -3.37 -21.18
CA ARG A 513 38.39 -3.41 -22.54
C ARG A 513 39.22 -4.25 -23.52
N SER A 514 40.55 -4.16 -23.44
CA SER A 514 41.45 -4.93 -24.31
C SER A 514 41.47 -6.41 -23.96
N GLU A 515 41.46 -6.77 -22.67
CA GLU A 515 41.38 -8.16 -22.22
C GLU A 515 40.04 -8.80 -22.62
N ALA A 516 38.94 -8.06 -22.45
CA ALA A 516 37.60 -8.50 -22.89
C ALA A 516 37.56 -8.78 -24.40
N ALA A 517 38.17 -7.91 -25.21
CA ALA A 517 38.25 -8.12 -26.66
C ALA A 517 39.14 -9.31 -27.06
N MET A 518 40.17 -9.63 -26.27
CA MET A 518 41.00 -10.82 -26.49
C MET A 518 40.30 -12.11 -26.05
N THR A 519 39.43 -12.05 -25.04
CA THR A 519 38.58 -13.18 -24.65
C THR A 519 37.42 -13.32 -25.64
N VAL A 520 37.52 -14.29 -26.55
CA VAL A 520 36.42 -14.59 -27.49
C VAL A 520 35.25 -15.20 -26.72
N LEU A 521 34.31 -14.35 -26.33
CA LEU A 521 33.07 -14.73 -25.65
C LEU A 521 31.96 -14.90 -26.69
N SER A 522 31.38 -16.09 -26.77
CA SER A 522 30.22 -16.43 -27.60
C SER A 522 29.27 -17.28 -26.78
N GLY A 523 27.95 -17.10 -26.98
CA GLY A 523 26.94 -17.80 -26.19
C GLY A 523 27.03 -17.45 -24.70
N HIS A 524 27.10 -16.15 -24.42
CA HIS A 524 27.27 -15.59 -23.07
C HIS A 524 26.14 -14.59 -22.76
N VAL A 525 26.03 -14.19 -21.50
CA VAL A 525 25.02 -13.22 -21.03
C VAL A 525 25.73 -11.92 -20.66
N VAL A 526 25.27 -10.81 -21.22
CA VAL A 526 25.75 -9.47 -20.88
C VAL A 526 24.72 -8.80 -19.99
N VAL A 527 25.12 -8.34 -18.81
CA VAL A 527 24.22 -7.64 -17.88
C VAL A 527 24.66 -6.19 -17.75
N CYS A 528 23.88 -5.30 -18.34
CA CYS A 528 24.05 -3.86 -18.30
C CYS A 528 23.38 -3.31 -17.04
N ILE A 529 24.16 -2.66 -16.16
CA ILE A 529 23.69 -2.15 -14.88
C ILE A 529 23.90 -0.64 -14.82
N PHE A 530 22.82 0.08 -14.55
CA PHE A 530 22.83 1.49 -14.19
C PHE A 530 22.73 1.64 -12.68
N GLY A 531 23.82 2.02 -12.02
CA GLY A 531 23.84 2.19 -10.57
C GLY A 531 25.06 2.96 -10.10
N ASP A 532 24.84 3.75 -9.05
CA ASP A 532 25.82 4.62 -8.41
C ASP A 532 26.07 4.19 -6.95
N VAL A 533 26.96 4.90 -6.25
CA VAL A 533 27.31 4.62 -4.84
C VAL A 533 26.11 4.77 -3.91
N THR A 534 25.17 5.66 -4.24
CA THR A 534 23.97 5.96 -3.43
C THR A 534 22.78 5.07 -3.78
N SER A 535 22.82 4.37 -4.92
CA SER A 535 21.71 3.57 -5.41
C SER A 535 21.47 2.34 -4.53
N ALA A 536 20.22 1.88 -4.50
CA ALA A 536 19.83 0.69 -3.77
C ALA A 536 20.44 -0.57 -4.41
N LEU A 537 20.67 -1.59 -3.59
CA LEU A 537 21.14 -2.89 -4.06
C LEU A 537 19.99 -3.64 -4.73
N ILE A 538 20.17 -4.08 -5.97
CA ILE A 538 19.18 -4.89 -6.70
C ILE A 538 19.20 -6.32 -6.14
N GLY A 539 20.37 -6.80 -5.70
CA GLY A 539 20.58 -8.19 -5.31
C GLY A 539 20.85 -9.09 -6.51
N LEU A 540 21.96 -8.83 -7.22
CA LEU A 540 22.36 -9.53 -8.45
C LEU A 540 22.57 -11.04 -8.25
N ARG A 541 22.77 -11.47 -7.00
CA ARG A 541 22.74 -12.87 -6.60
C ARG A 541 21.51 -13.61 -7.12
N ASN A 542 20.32 -12.99 -7.05
CA ASN A 542 19.06 -13.61 -7.48
C ASN A 542 19.01 -13.82 -9.01
N PHE A 543 19.79 -13.05 -9.77
CA PHE A 543 19.95 -13.22 -11.21
C PHE A 543 20.98 -14.31 -11.56
N VAL A 544 22.12 -14.34 -10.86
CA VAL A 544 23.20 -15.30 -11.13
C VAL A 544 22.85 -16.71 -10.66
N MET A 545 22.19 -16.84 -9.51
CA MET A 545 21.92 -18.13 -8.87
C MET A 545 21.15 -19.12 -9.79
N PRO A 546 20.04 -18.75 -10.46
CA PRO A 546 19.32 -19.66 -11.36
C PRO A 546 20.15 -20.09 -12.57
N LEU A 547 20.98 -19.18 -13.11
CA LEU A 547 21.90 -19.46 -14.22
C LEU A 547 23.10 -20.33 -13.82
N ARG A 548 23.20 -20.68 -12.54
CA ARG A 548 24.24 -21.55 -11.95
C ARG A 548 23.63 -22.77 -11.27
N ALA A 549 22.37 -23.09 -11.56
CA ALA A 549 21.72 -24.29 -11.06
C ALA A 549 22.47 -25.58 -11.49
N SER A 550 22.48 -26.58 -10.62
CA SER A 550 23.25 -27.82 -10.79
C SER A 550 22.67 -28.79 -11.83
N ASN A 551 21.47 -28.48 -12.36
CA ASN A 551 20.81 -29.13 -13.50
C ASN A 551 21.45 -28.78 -14.85
N PHE A 552 22.43 -27.86 -14.89
CA PHE A 552 23.30 -27.64 -16.04
C PHE A 552 24.66 -28.28 -15.83
N HIS A 553 25.26 -28.80 -16.91
CA HIS A 553 26.66 -29.20 -16.88
C HIS A 553 27.58 -27.97 -16.87
N TYR A 554 28.76 -28.09 -16.27
CA TYR A 554 29.70 -26.97 -16.15
C TYR A 554 30.07 -26.33 -17.51
N HIS A 555 30.12 -27.11 -18.59
CA HIS A 555 30.41 -26.60 -19.94
C HIS A 555 29.19 -25.90 -20.59
N GLU A 556 27.96 -26.26 -20.21
CA GLU A 556 26.73 -25.61 -20.67
C GLU A 556 26.48 -24.26 -19.98
N LEU A 557 27.10 -24.03 -18.82
CA LEU A 557 26.98 -22.76 -18.08
C LEU A 557 27.43 -21.58 -18.94
N LYS A 558 26.51 -20.64 -19.15
CA LYS A 558 26.72 -19.38 -19.85
C LYS A 558 27.61 -18.45 -19.04
N HIS A 559 28.63 -17.89 -19.68
CA HIS A 559 29.49 -16.90 -19.05
C HIS A 559 28.71 -15.60 -18.81
N ILE A 560 28.81 -14.99 -17.64
CA ILE A 560 28.11 -13.74 -17.32
C ILE A 560 29.13 -12.60 -17.26
N VAL A 561 28.88 -11.53 -18.01
CA VAL A 561 29.70 -10.32 -18.01
C VAL A 561 28.85 -9.14 -17.54
N PHE A 562 29.20 -8.57 -16.39
CA PHE A 562 28.58 -7.35 -15.88
C PHE A 562 29.25 -6.12 -16.49
N VAL A 563 28.47 -5.20 -17.05
CA VAL A 563 28.93 -3.92 -17.60
C VAL A 563 28.27 -2.81 -16.80
N GLY A 564 29.06 -2.03 -16.05
CA GLY A 564 28.54 -0.98 -15.20
C GLY A 564 29.60 -0.35 -14.28
N SER A 565 29.14 0.49 -13.36
CA SER A 565 30.03 1.16 -12.39
C SER A 565 30.69 0.13 -11.45
N LEU A 566 32.02 0.21 -11.36
CA LEU A 566 32.79 -0.64 -10.46
C LEU A 566 32.42 -0.39 -8.99
N GLU A 567 32.05 0.85 -8.66
CA GLU A 567 31.73 1.26 -7.29
C GLU A 567 30.43 0.60 -6.81
N TYR A 568 29.43 0.49 -7.70
CA TYR A 568 28.19 -0.24 -7.44
C TYR A 568 28.47 -1.75 -7.30
N LEU A 569 29.18 -2.33 -8.28
CA LEU A 569 29.46 -3.76 -8.32
C LEU A 569 30.32 -4.26 -7.15
N ARG A 570 31.22 -3.42 -6.62
CA ARG A 570 31.99 -3.74 -5.41
C ARG A 570 31.10 -4.04 -4.19
N ARG A 571 29.97 -3.34 -4.06
CA ARG A 571 29.00 -3.54 -2.96
C ARG A 571 28.23 -4.85 -3.12
N GLU A 572 27.88 -5.23 -4.35
CA GLU A 572 27.16 -6.47 -4.66
C GLU A 572 28.08 -7.71 -4.69
N TRP A 573 29.39 -7.54 -4.93
CA TRP A 573 30.34 -8.65 -5.15
C TRP A 573 30.43 -9.64 -3.99
N GLU A 574 30.25 -9.18 -2.75
CA GLU A 574 30.24 -10.02 -1.55
C GLU A 574 29.21 -11.17 -1.65
N THR A 575 28.14 -10.99 -2.41
CA THR A 575 27.11 -12.03 -2.58
C THR A 575 27.33 -12.93 -3.79
N MET A 576 28.28 -12.57 -4.68
CA MET A 576 28.49 -13.23 -5.98
C MET A 576 29.83 -13.95 -6.13
N HIS A 577 30.80 -13.70 -5.24
CA HIS A 577 32.18 -14.21 -5.37
C HIS A 577 32.33 -15.74 -5.34
N ASN A 578 31.27 -16.49 -4.99
CA ASN A 578 31.23 -17.95 -4.99
C ASN A 578 30.71 -18.57 -6.30
N PHE A 579 30.38 -17.78 -7.32
CA PHE A 579 29.87 -18.32 -8.58
C PHE A 579 30.97 -18.46 -9.65
N PRO A 580 30.98 -19.57 -10.42
CA PRO A 580 31.91 -19.74 -11.52
C PRO A 580 31.51 -18.90 -12.75
N LYS A 581 32.47 -18.64 -13.65
CA LYS A 581 32.25 -17.98 -14.95
C LYS A 581 31.54 -16.61 -14.86
N VAL A 582 32.01 -15.75 -13.97
CA VAL A 582 31.52 -14.37 -13.81
C VAL A 582 32.69 -13.42 -14.03
N SER A 583 32.47 -12.39 -14.85
CA SER A 583 33.43 -11.31 -15.12
C SER A 583 32.77 -9.95 -15.03
N ILE A 584 33.58 -8.93 -14.74
CA ILE A 584 33.16 -7.53 -14.61
C ILE A 584 33.96 -6.69 -15.60
N LEU A 585 33.27 -5.96 -16.47
CA LEU A 585 33.85 -4.89 -17.29
C LEU A 585 33.45 -3.54 -16.68
N PRO A 586 34.36 -2.84 -15.99
CA PRO A 586 34.07 -1.52 -15.44
C PRO A 586 33.89 -0.52 -16.59
N GLY A 587 32.73 0.13 -16.64
CA GLY A 587 32.38 1.03 -17.72
C GLY A 587 30.93 1.49 -17.64
N THR A 588 30.40 1.99 -18.77
CA THR A 588 28.98 2.36 -18.88
C THR A 588 28.32 1.57 -20.00
N PRO A 589 27.11 1.03 -19.80
CA PRO A 589 26.35 0.38 -20.87
C PRO A 589 26.03 1.27 -22.08
N LEU A 590 26.11 2.60 -21.92
CA LEU A 590 25.89 3.54 -23.04
C LEU A 590 27.11 3.64 -23.97
N SER A 591 28.28 3.19 -23.52
CA SER A 591 29.52 3.19 -24.30
C SER A 591 29.54 2.03 -25.29
N ARG A 592 29.37 2.34 -26.58
CA ARG A 592 29.47 1.34 -27.67
C ARG A 592 30.82 0.62 -27.70
N ALA A 593 31.89 1.25 -27.21
CA ALA A 593 33.21 0.64 -27.17
C ALA A 593 33.26 -0.52 -26.15
N ASP A 594 32.59 -0.39 -25.02
CA ASP A 594 32.51 -1.43 -24.00
C ASP A 594 31.61 -2.58 -24.47
N LEU A 595 30.47 -2.26 -25.08
CA LEU A 595 29.56 -3.26 -25.68
C LEU A 595 30.20 -4.04 -26.84
N ARG A 596 31.05 -3.40 -27.65
CA ARG A 596 31.82 -4.10 -28.70
C ARG A 596 32.91 -4.99 -28.11
N ALA A 597 33.59 -4.54 -27.06
CA ALA A 597 34.65 -5.32 -26.42
C ALA A 597 34.15 -6.63 -25.80
N VAL A 598 32.90 -6.66 -25.34
CA VAL A 598 32.27 -7.91 -24.83
C VAL A 598 31.69 -8.78 -25.93
N ASN A 599 31.76 -8.39 -27.21
CA ASN A 599 31.14 -9.08 -28.34
C ASN A 599 29.62 -9.26 -28.16
N ILE A 600 28.91 -8.16 -27.89
CA ILE A 600 27.45 -8.18 -27.66
C ILE A 600 26.64 -8.81 -28.81
N ASN A 601 27.15 -8.79 -30.04
CA ASN A 601 26.53 -9.44 -31.21
C ASN A 601 26.56 -10.97 -31.15
N LEU A 602 27.33 -11.58 -30.25
CA LEU A 602 27.43 -13.03 -30.05
C LEU A 602 26.89 -13.46 -28.68
N CYS A 603 26.18 -12.58 -27.97
CA CYS A 603 25.54 -12.92 -26.71
C CYS A 603 24.22 -13.68 -26.95
N ASP A 604 23.85 -14.55 -26.01
CA ASP A 604 22.54 -15.21 -26.04
C ASP A 604 21.43 -14.32 -25.48
N MET A 605 21.80 -13.37 -24.62
CA MET A 605 20.88 -12.40 -24.03
C MET A 605 21.68 -11.21 -23.47
N CYS A 606 21.19 -10.00 -23.76
CA CYS A 606 21.57 -8.77 -23.07
C CYS A 606 20.47 -8.38 -22.10
N VAL A 607 20.81 -8.22 -20.82
CA VAL A 607 19.87 -7.85 -19.75
C VAL A 607 20.18 -6.43 -19.31
N ILE A 608 19.19 -5.54 -19.33
CA ILE A 608 19.34 -4.13 -18.93
C ILE A 608 18.55 -3.90 -17.65
N LEU A 609 19.26 -3.51 -16.58
CA LEU A 609 18.72 -3.27 -15.24
C LEU A 609 19.07 -1.86 -14.76
N SER A 610 18.16 -1.24 -14.00
CA SER A 610 18.39 0.06 -13.37
C SER A 610 18.25 -0.05 -11.85
N ALA A 611 19.28 0.37 -11.12
CA ALA A 611 19.29 0.51 -9.66
C ALA A 611 18.86 1.92 -9.21
N ASN A 612 18.67 2.85 -10.15
CA ASN A 612 18.43 4.28 -9.90
C ASN A 612 16.95 4.64 -9.69
N GLN A 613 16.10 3.64 -9.43
CA GLN A 613 14.63 3.73 -9.47
C GLN A 613 14.03 4.75 -8.46
N ASN A 614 14.72 5.08 -7.36
CA ASN A 614 14.16 5.87 -6.26
C ASN A 614 14.54 7.37 -6.23
N ASN A 615 15.39 7.84 -7.15
CA ASN A 615 15.99 9.17 -7.06
C ASN A 615 15.34 10.25 -7.97
N ILE A 616 14.28 9.90 -8.72
CA ILE A 616 13.66 10.80 -9.72
C ILE A 616 12.18 11.00 -9.38
N ASP A 617 11.78 12.27 -9.19
CA ASP A 617 10.40 12.66 -8.83
C ASP A 617 9.38 12.42 -9.97
N ASP A 618 9.83 12.45 -11.22
CA ASP A 618 9.00 12.16 -12.40
C ASP A 618 9.04 10.65 -12.70
N THR A 619 7.90 9.99 -12.51
CA THR A 619 7.73 8.55 -12.74
C THR A 619 7.94 8.15 -14.20
N SER A 620 7.71 9.05 -15.15
CA SER A 620 7.91 8.77 -16.58
C SER A 620 9.39 8.70 -16.97
N LEU A 621 10.26 9.45 -16.28
CA LEU A 621 11.69 9.54 -16.58
C LEU A 621 12.55 8.50 -15.86
N GLN A 622 11.95 7.61 -15.07
CA GLN A 622 12.67 6.59 -14.30
C GLN A 622 13.42 5.60 -15.20
N ASP A 623 12.84 5.23 -16.35
CA ASP A 623 13.40 4.22 -17.26
C ASP A 623 14.29 4.80 -18.38
N LYS A 624 14.62 6.09 -18.32
CA LYS A 624 15.33 6.79 -19.41
C LYS A 624 16.65 6.10 -19.79
N GLU A 625 17.40 5.61 -18.82
CA GLU A 625 18.72 4.99 -19.05
C GLU A 625 18.57 3.61 -19.70
N CYS A 626 17.58 2.83 -19.26
CA CYS A 626 17.24 1.53 -19.81
C CYS A 626 16.82 1.62 -21.29
N ILE A 627 15.90 2.54 -21.60
CA ILE A 627 15.40 2.76 -22.97
C ILE A 627 16.53 3.25 -23.88
N LEU A 628 17.32 4.23 -23.44
CA LEU A 628 18.44 4.74 -24.22
C LEU A 628 19.49 3.65 -24.50
N ALA A 629 19.77 2.77 -23.55
CA ALA A 629 20.68 1.65 -23.74
C ALA A 629 20.15 0.63 -24.76
N SER A 630 18.87 0.28 -24.66
CA SER A 630 18.21 -0.65 -25.60
C SER A 630 18.24 -0.11 -27.04
N LEU A 631 17.84 1.15 -27.25
CA LEU A 631 17.90 1.81 -28.55
C LEU A 631 19.34 1.94 -29.07
N ASN A 632 20.30 2.21 -28.18
CA ASN A 632 21.71 2.29 -28.54
C ASN A 632 22.21 0.95 -29.12
N ILE A 633 21.91 -0.18 -28.45
CA ILE A 633 22.30 -1.52 -28.92
C ILE A 633 21.63 -1.85 -30.25
N LYS A 634 20.31 -1.61 -30.38
CA LYS A 634 19.55 -1.85 -31.62
C LYS A 634 20.13 -1.09 -32.81
N SER A 635 20.68 0.11 -32.59
CA SER A 635 21.31 0.94 -33.63
C SER A 635 22.75 0.58 -34.00
N MET A 636 23.38 -0.40 -33.34
CA MET A 636 24.75 -0.79 -33.64
C MET A 636 24.87 -1.59 -34.94
N GLN A 637 26.02 -1.47 -35.60
CA GLN A 637 26.39 -2.26 -36.78
C GLN A 637 27.70 -3.00 -36.51
N PHE A 638 27.80 -4.21 -37.04
CA PHE A 638 28.92 -5.13 -36.87
C PHE A 638 29.42 -5.62 -38.22
N ASP A 639 30.74 -5.67 -38.37
CA ASP A 639 31.39 -6.16 -39.59
C ASP A 639 31.74 -7.65 -39.46
N ASP A 640 31.31 -8.47 -40.42
CA ASP A 640 31.54 -9.93 -40.46
C ASP A 640 33.03 -10.33 -40.61
N SER A 641 33.95 -9.38 -40.73
CA SER A 641 35.39 -9.61 -40.86
C SER A 641 36.03 -10.40 -39.70
N ILE A 642 35.36 -10.50 -38.54
CA ILE A 642 35.84 -11.29 -37.40
C ILE A 642 35.64 -12.80 -37.60
N GLY A 643 34.71 -13.24 -38.46
CA GLY A 643 34.49 -14.66 -38.76
C GLY A 643 35.55 -15.29 -39.69
N VAL A 644 36.35 -14.49 -40.38
CA VAL A 644 37.36 -14.96 -41.36
C VAL A 644 38.73 -15.23 -40.71
N LEU A 645 39.00 -14.69 -39.53
CA LEU A 645 40.28 -14.88 -38.84
C LEU A 645 40.41 -16.25 -38.14
N GLN A 646 39.32 -17.02 -38.04
CA GLN A 646 39.38 -18.40 -37.51
C GLN A 646 39.85 -19.44 -38.54
N ALA A 647 40.10 -19.04 -39.80
CA ALA A 647 40.54 -19.93 -40.89
C ALA A 647 41.99 -19.72 -41.39
N ASN A 648 42.75 -18.75 -40.86
CA ASN A 648 44.11 -18.45 -41.34
C ASN A 648 45.23 -18.91 -40.39
N SER A 649 45.24 -20.19 -40.03
CA SER A 649 46.41 -20.84 -39.42
C SER A 649 47.07 -21.90 -40.29
N GLN A 650 46.87 -21.88 -41.63
CA GLN A 650 47.72 -22.63 -42.56
C GLN A 650 47.92 -21.91 -43.91
N GLY A 651 49.18 -21.62 -44.23
CA GLY A 651 49.74 -21.82 -45.58
C GLY A 651 49.42 -20.80 -46.68
N PHE A 652 50.45 -20.06 -47.07
CA PHE A 652 50.58 -19.23 -48.28
C PHE A 652 50.26 -19.99 -49.59
N SER A 653 49.45 -19.41 -50.51
CA SER A 653 49.37 -19.78 -51.94
C SER A 653 48.72 -18.65 -52.78
N PRO A 654 49.14 -18.42 -54.06
CA PRO A 654 48.97 -17.16 -54.80
C PRO A 654 47.64 -17.02 -55.58
N PRO A 655 47.29 -15.80 -56.05
CA PRO A 655 45.97 -15.49 -56.61
C PRO A 655 45.83 -15.90 -58.08
N GLY A 656 44.71 -16.55 -58.42
CA GLY A 656 44.29 -16.81 -59.80
C GLY A 656 43.70 -18.21 -60.03
N MET A 657 42.48 -18.48 -59.55
CA MET A 657 41.65 -19.58 -60.06
C MET A 657 40.18 -19.40 -59.60
N ASP A 658 39.28 -19.13 -60.54
CA ASP A 658 37.83 -19.09 -60.29
C ASP A 658 37.31 -20.47 -59.87
N ARG A 659 36.46 -20.51 -58.85
CA ARG A 659 35.65 -21.70 -58.51
C ARG A 659 34.19 -21.33 -58.30
N SER A 660 33.41 -21.54 -59.34
CA SER A 660 31.97 -21.74 -59.28
C SER A 660 31.64 -23.06 -58.57
N SER A 661 30.51 -23.04 -57.83
CA SER A 661 29.72 -24.15 -57.23
C SER A 661 30.26 -24.88 -55.98
N PRO A 662 29.52 -24.89 -54.86
CA PRO A 662 29.63 -25.88 -53.80
C PRO A 662 28.42 -26.82 -53.82
N ASP A 663 28.63 -28.07 -54.18
CA ASP A 663 27.70 -29.15 -53.82
C ASP A 663 28.50 -30.42 -53.50
N LYS A 664 28.23 -30.97 -52.31
CA LYS A 664 28.62 -32.29 -51.75
C LYS A 664 30.05 -32.50 -51.22
N SER A 665 30.21 -32.34 -49.89
CA SER A 665 31.00 -33.26 -49.06
C SER A 665 30.48 -33.27 -47.59
N PRO A 666 30.51 -34.42 -46.86
CA PRO A 666 29.97 -34.53 -45.52
C PRO A 666 31.09 -34.47 -44.46
N VAL A 667 31.23 -33.36 -43.74
CA VAL A 667 32.13 -33.27 -42.57
C VAL A 667 31.51 -32.36 -41.49
N HIS A 668 31.14 -33.00 -40.37
CA HIS A 668 30.85 -32.45 -39.02
C HIS A 668 29.94 -31.21 -38.88
N GLY A 669 28.72 -31.46 -38.38
CA GLY A 669 27.70 -30.47 -38.05
C GLY A 669 28.00 -29.64 -36.80
N LEU A 670 28.53 -28.45 -37.02
CA LEU A 670 28.18 -27.24 -36.26
C LEU A 670 27.52 -26.30 -37.26
N LEU A 671 26.21 -26.10 -37.15
CA LEU A 671 25.49 -25.06 -37.85
C LEU A 671 26.20 -23.72 -37.60
N ARG A 672 26.61 -23.05 -38.69
CA ARG A 672 27.09 -21.66 -38.67
C ARG A 672 26.01 -20.83 -37.98
N GLN A 673 26.29 -20.27 -36.80
CA GLN A 673 25.48 -19.18 -36.25
C GLN A 673 25.41 -18.08 -37.32
N HIS A 674 24.21 -17.64 -37.70
CA HIS A 674 24.05 -16.44 -38.52
C HIS A 674 24.79 -15.30 -37.81
N SER A 675 25.78 -14.72 -38.48
CA SER A 675 26.48 -13.57 -37.94
C SER A 675 25.50 -12.40 -37.91
N ILE A 676 25.21 -11.90 -36.70
CA ILE A 676 24.36 -10.73 -36.52
C ILE A 676 25.14 -9.52 -37.04
N THR A 677 24.76 -9.03 -38.21
CA THR A 677 25.35 -7.84 -38.85
C THR A 677 24.76 -6.54 -38.31
N THR A 678 23.52 -6.60 -37.83
CA THR A 678 22.74 -5.45 -37.33
C THR A 678 22.29 -5.66 -35.89
N GLY A 679 22.43 -4.65 -35.04
CA GLY A 679 22.07 -4.71 -33.62
C GLY A 679 20.60 -4.97 -33.31
N ILE A 680 19.71 -4.87 -34.30
CA ILE A 680 18.27 -5.13 -34.18
C ILE A 680 17.98 -6.58 -33.79
N ASP A 681 18.81 -7.54 -34.27
CA ASP A 681 18.62 -8.97 -34.00
C ASP A 681 19.24 -9.44 -32.68
N ILE A 682 19.87 -8.53 -31.92
CA ILE A 682 20.44 -8.86 -30.61
C ILE A 682 19.28 -9.10 -29.63
N PRO A 683 19.23 -10.25 -28.94
CA PRO A 683 18.22 -10.52 -27.93
C PRO A 683 18.48 -9.64 -26.70
N ILE A 684 17.54 -8.73 -26.42
CA ILE A 684 17.61 -7.79 -25.28
C ILE A 684 16.35 -7.96 -24.43
N ILE A 685 16.52 -8.03 -23.12
CA ILE A 685 15.44 -7.89 -22.14
C ILE A 685 15.71 -6.67 -21.26
N THR A 686 14.71 -5.79 -21.17
CA THR A 686 14.80 -4.52 -20.43
C THR A 686 13.81 -4.53 -19.28
N GLU A 687 14.31 -4.28 -18.06
CA GLU A 687 13.45 -4.02 -16.91
C GLU A 687 12.85 -2.61 -17.02
N LEU A 688 11.54 -2.50 -16.80
CA LEU A 688 10.81 -1.23 -16.76
C LEU A 688 10.09 -1.07 -15.42
N VAL A 689 10.13 0.14 -14.88
CA VAL A 689 9.36 0.51 -13.68
C VAL A 689 7.97 0.99 -14.08
N ASN A 690 7.86 1.77 -15.16
CA ASN A 690 6.58 2.29 -15.64
C ASN A 690 6.10 1.57 -16.90
N ASP A 691 4.89 1.03 -16.83
CA ASP A 691 4.27 0.27 -17.93
C ASP A 691 4.12 1.09 -19.21
N SER A 692 3.81 2.39 -19.10
CA SER A 692 3.60 3.26 -20.26
C SER A 692 4.87 3.48 -21.10
N ASN A 693 6.05 3.20 -20.54
CA ASN A 693 7.32 3.41 -21.21
C ASN A 693 7.68 2.27 -22.18
N VAL A 694 6.92 1.17 -22.17
CA VAL A 694 7.17 0.00 -23.03
C VAL A 694 7.13 0.34 -24.52
N GLN A 695 6.27 1.28 -24.92
CA GLN A 695 6.11 1.74 -26.31
C GLN A 695 7.42 2.29 -26.91
N PHE A 696 8.32 2.84 -26.09
CA PHE A 696 9.57 3.43 -26.59
C PHE A 696 10.65 2.40 -26.99
N LEU A 697 10.43 1.11 -26.72
CA LEU A 697 11.41 0.07 -27.00
C LEU A 697 11.43 -0.35 -28.47
N ASP A 698 10.28 -0.38 -29.14
CA ASP A 698 10.12 -0.83 -30.52
C ASP A 698 9.49 0.27 -31.37
N GLN A 699 10.17 0.71 -32.43
CA GLN A 699 9.71 1.82 -33.28
C GLN A 699 8.73 1.38 -34.40
N ASP A 700 8.50 0.08 -34.54
CA ASP A 700 7.67 -0.54 -35.57
C ASP A 700 6.29 -0.99 -35.05
N ASP A 701 5.96 -0.65 -33.80
CA ASP A 701 4.64 -0.92 -33.18
C ASP A 701 3.69 0.28 -33.40
N ASP A 702 2.39 0.01 -33.43
CA ASP A 702 1.36 1.07 -33.47
C ASP A 702 1.14 1.59 -32.04
N ASP A 703 1.79 2.69 -31.69
CA ASP A 703 1.79 3.26 -30.33
C ASP A 703 0.38 3.76 -29.91
N ASP A 704 -0.39 2.92 -29.21
CA ASP A 704 -1.61 3.33 -28.49
C ASP A 704 -1.36 3.31 -26.97
N PRO A 705 -1.32 4.49 -26.30
CA PRO A 705 -1.03 4.57 -24.86
C PRO A 705 -2.09 3.92 -23.97
N ASP A 706 -3.30 3.66 -24.49
CA ASP A 706 -4.37 2.99 -23.73
C ASP A 706 -4.23 1.45 -23.78
N THR A 707 -3.26 0.92 -24.52
CA THR A 707 -3.00 -0.52 -24.61
C THR A 707 -2.41 -1.06 -23.31
N GLU A 708 -3.06 -2.08 -22.74
CA GLU A 708 -2.54 -2.77 -21.55
C GLU A 708 -1.19 -3.45 -21.84
N LEU A 709 -0.28 -3.43 -20.86
CA LEU A 709 1.10 -3.91 -21.01
C LEU A 709 1.22 -5.28 -21.72
N TYR A 710 0.36 -6.24 -21.38
CA TYR A 710 0.44 -7.61 -21.93
C TYR A 710 0.04 -7.73 -23.40
N LEU A 711 -0.64 -6.72 -23.96
CA LEU A 711 -1.00 -6.64 -25.38
C LEU A 711 0.07 -5.94 -26.21
N THR A 712 1.01 -5.23 -25.57
CA THR A 712 2.09 -4.52 -26.26
C THR A 712 3.08 -5.49 -26.89
N GLN A 713 3.63 -5.13 -28.05
CA GLN A 713 4.55 -6.00 -28.77
C GLN A 713 5.84 -6.33 -27.98
N PRO A 714 6.53 -5.37 -27.33
CA PRO A 714 7.78 -5.68 -26.62
C PRO A 714 7.57 -6.67 -25.48
N PHE A 715 6.42 -6.59 -24.79
CA PHE A 715 6.08 -7.54 -23.74
C PHE A 715 5.75 -8.93 -24.31
N ALA A 716 4.90 -9.01 -25.36
CA ALA A 716 4.53 -10.27 -25.99
C ALA A 716 5.74 -11.01 -26.63
N CYS A 717 6.76 -10.25 -27.05
CA CYS A 717 8.03 -10.79 -27.55
C CYS A 717 9.02 -11.14 -26.43
N GLY A 718 8.76 -10.78 -25.18
CA GLY A 718 9.66 -11.01 -24.05
C GLY A 718 10.91 -10.14 -24.05
N THR A 719 10.88 -8.97 -24.71
CA THR A 719 11.98 -7.98 -24.70
C THR A 719 11.81 -6.91 -23.62
N ALA A 720 10.61 -6.79 -23.05
CA ALA A 720 10.30 -5.93 -21.92
C ALA A 720 9.77 -6.73 -20.74
N PHE A 721 10.19 -6.38 -19.52
CA PHE A 721 9.67 -6.95 -18.28
C PHE A 721 9.37 -5.82 -17.29
N ALA A 722 8.10 -5.63 -16.96
CA ALA A 722 7.69 -4.62 -15.98
C ALA A 722 7.44 -5.25 -14.60
N VAL A 723 7.77 -4.49 -13.54
CA VAL A 723 7.60 -4.93 -12.15
C VAL A 723 6.13 -5.09 -11.76
N SER A 724 5.22 -4.29 -12.36
CA SER A 724 3.77 -4.31 -12.14
C SER A 724 3.12 -5.69 -12.34
N VAL A 725 3.69 -6.53 -13.20
CA VAL A 725 3.19 -7.90 -13.45
C VAL A 725 3.25 -8.77 -12.18
N LEU A 726 4.17 -8.46 -11.26
CA LEU A 726 4.30 -9.17 -9.99
C LEU A 726 3.19 -8.82 -8.99
N ASP A 727 2.47 -7.71 -9.12
CA ASP A 727 1.38 -7.35 -8.22
C ASP A 727 0.22 -8.36 -8.33
N SER A 728 0.00 -8.90 -9.52
CA SER A 728 -0.97 -9.97 -9.75
C SER A 728 -0.64 -11.24 -8.97
N LEU A 729 0.65 -11.49 -8.68
CA LEU A 729 1.10 -12.63 -7.91
C LEU A 729 0.54 -12.61 -6.48
N MET A 730 0.36 -11.43 -5.87
CA MET A 730 -0.24 -11.29 -4.54
C MET A 730 -1.67 -11.85 -4.48
N SER A 731 -2.45 -11.62 -5.53
CA SER A 731 -3.79 -12.18 -5.63
C SER A 731 -3.75 -13.69 -5.86
N ALA A 732 -2.83 -14.17 -6.71
CA ALA A 732 -2.68 -15.58 -7.01
C ALA A 732 -2.25 -16.40 -5.78
N THR A 733 -1.37 -15.85 -4.94
CA THR A 733 -0.92 -16.47 -3.70
C THR A 733 -1.99 -16.46 -2.62
N TYR A 734 -2.81 -15.41 -2.53
CA TYR A 734 -3.94 -15.38 -1.62
C TYR A 734 -4.97 -16.49 -1.91
N PHE A 735 -5.25 -16.78 -3.18
CA PHE A 735 -6.17 -17.86 -3.54
C PHE A 735 -5.52 -19.25 -3.46
N ASN A 736 -4.22 -19.37 -3.77
CA ASN A 736 -3.49 -20.62 -3.77
C ASN A 736 -2.06 -20.44 -3.24
N ASP A 737 -1.84 -20.82 -1.99
CA ASP A 737 -0.54 -20.71 -1.29
C ASP A 737 0.61 -21.38 -2.06
N ASN A 738 0.32 -22.48 -2.77
CA ASN A 738 1.34 -23.28 -3.46
C ASN A 738 1.84 -22.66 -4.78
N ILE A 739 1.17 -21.63 -5.32
CA ILE A 739 1.58 -21.00 -6.59
C ILE A 739 2.93 -20.31 -6.45
N LEU A 740 3.15 -19.60 -5.34
CA LEU A 740 4.44 -18.95 -5.10
C LEU A 740 5.56 -19.98 -5.01
N THR A 741 5.33 -21.07 -4.27
CA THR A 741 6.33 -22.12 -4.09
C THR A 741 6.64 -22.82 -5.40
N LEU A 742 5.65 -23.04 -6.28
CA LEU A 742 5.86 -23.58 -7.62
C LEU A 742 6.71 -22.65 -8.48
N ILE A 743 6.31 -21.37 -8.59
CA ILE A 743 7.02 -20.37 -9.41
C ILE A 743 8.45 -20.21 -8.89
N ARG A 744 8.62 -20.11 -7.56
CA ARG A 744 9.94 -20.02 -6.95
C ARG A 744 10.81 -21.23 -7.30
N THR A 745 10.28 -22.45 -7.20
CA THR A 745 11.02 -23.68 -7.53
C THR A 745 11.43 -23.70 -9.02
N LEU A 746 10.54 -23.28 -9.91
CA LEU A 746 10.78 -23.23 -11.36
C LEU A 746 11.79 -22.15 -11.75
N VAL A 747 11.61 -20.94 -11.24
CA VAL A 747 12.39 -19.75 -11.64
C VAL A 747 13.74 -19.71 -10.95
N THR A 748 13.82 -19.98 -9.65
CA THR A 748 15.09 -19.90 -8.91
C THR A 748 16.02 -21.09 -9.17
N GLY A 749 15.54 -22.11 -9.89
CA GLY A 749 16.27 -23.36 -10.08
C GLY A 749 16.35 -24.18 -8.78
N GLY A 750 15.28 -24.18 -7.99
CA GLY A 750 15.12 -25.03 -6.80
C GLY A 750 15.68 -24.45 -5.50
N ALA A 751 15.43 -23.17 -5.19
CA ALA A 751 15.69 -22.65 -3.84
C ALA A 751 14.76 -23.35 -2.82
N THR A 752 15.30 -24.31 -2.09
CA THR A 752 14.57 -25.01 -1.02
C THR A 752 14.54 -24.16 0.26
N PRO A 753 13.55 -24.36 1.14
CA PRO A 753 13.54 -23.71 2.45
C PRO A 753 14.80 -23.99 3.28
N GLU A 754 15.43 -25.15 3.08
CA GLU A 754 16.71 -25.51 3.70
C GLU A 754 17.83 -24.58 3.24
N LEU A 755 17.90 -24.28 1.95
CA LEU A 755 18.86 -23.32 1.41
C LEU A 755 18.61 -21.92 1.96
N GLU A 756 17.34 -21.51 2.08
CA GLU A 756 17.00 -20.21 2.67
C GLU A 756 17.43 -20.11 4.13
N SER A 757 17.28 -21.18 4.91
CA SER A 757 17.77 -21.22 6.29
C SER A 757 19.28 -21.05 6.35
N LEU A 758 20.03 -21.72 5.46
CA LEU A 758 21.49 -21.57 5.37
C LEU A 758 21.90 -20.16 4.97
N ILE A 759 21.15 -19.53 4.07
CA ILE A 759 21.38 -18.14 3.67
C ILE A 759 21.04 -17.18 4.80
N ALA A 760 20.00 -17.44 5.59
CA ALA A 760 19.61 -16.60 6.70
C ALA A 760 20.66 -16.58 7.83
N GLU A 761 21.36 -17.68 8.05
CA GLU A 761 22.40 -17.77 9.08
C GLU A 761 23.67 -17.01 8.70
N GLU A 762 24.09 -17.04 7.43
CA GLU A 762 25.45 -16.63 7.05
C GLU A 762 25.55 -15.75 5.80
N ASN A 763 24.43 -15.39 5.21
CA ASN A 763 24.30 -14.57 4.00
C ASN A 763 25.17 -14.99 2.80
N THR A 764 25.71 -16.21 2.80
CA THR A 764 26.69 -16.70 1.81
C THR A 764 26.40 -18.16 1.42
N LEU A 765 26.83 -18.56 0.22
CA LEU A 765 26.65 -19.93 -0.26
C LEU A 765 27.86 -20.78 0.16
N ARG A 766 27.65 -21.79 1.03
CA ARG A 766 28.71 -22.69 1.47
C ARG A 766 28.97 -23.81 0.48
N GLY A 767 30.24 -24.10 0.23
CA GLY A 767 30.67 -25.25 -0.60
C GLY A 767 30.52 -26.57 0.16
N GLY A 768 29.92 -27.56 -0.50
CA GLY A 768 29.68 -28.91 0.02
C GLY A 768 30.53 -29.98 -0.67
N TYR A 769 30.75 -31.10 0.03
CA TYR A 769 31.30 -32.31 -0.57
C TYR A 769 30.22 -33.01 -1.42
N SER A 770 30.60 -33.52 -2.59
CA SER A 770 29.68 -34.20 -3.49
C SER A 770 29.36 -35.61 -2.97
N THR A 771 28.30 -35.75 -2.18
CA THR A 771 27.77 -37.05 -1.77
C THR A 771 26.78 -37.60 -2.82
N PRO A 772 26.54 -38.92 -2.88
CA PRO A 772 25.52 -39.48 -3.79
C PRO A 772 24.11 -38.90 -3.56
N GLN A 773 23.77 -38.54 -2.32
CA GLN A 773 22.49 -37.89 -1.98
C GLN A 773 22.42 -36.48 -2.58
N THR A 774 23.47 -35.67 -2.37
CA THR A 774 23.62 -34.32 -2.94
C THR A 774 23.56 -34.31 -4.47
N LEU A 775 24.12 -35.34 -5.12
CA LEU A 775 24.08 -35.48 -6.59
C LEU A 775 22.70 -35.90 -7.12
N THR A 776 21.86 -36.53 -6.31
CA THR A 776 20.49 -36.92 -6.68
C THR A 776 19.58 -35.69 -6.77
N ASN A 777 19.83 -34.66 -5.95
CA ASN A 777 19.10 -33.38 -5.99
C ASN A 777 19.27 -32.60 -7.31
N ARG A 778 20.19 -33.03 -8.18
CA ARG A 778 20.45 -32.45 -9.50
C ARG A 778 19.48 -32.95 -10.57
N ASP A 779 18.80 -34.06 -10.32
CA ASP A 779 17.84 -34.67 -11.24
C ASP A 779 16.52 -33.88 -11.25
N ARG A 780 16.59 -32.65 -11.74
CA ARG A 780 15.49 -31.70 -11.85
C ARG A 780 15.38 -31.23 -13.28
N CYS A 781 14.15 -30.99 -13.71
CA CYS A 781 13.91 -30.44 -15.03
C CYS A 781 14.58 -29.07 -15.22
N ARG A 782 14.98 -28.80 -16.45
CA ARG A 782 15.44 -27.48 -16.92
C ARG A 782 14.51 -26.96 -17.99
N VAL A 783 14.28 -25.64 -17.99
CA VAL A 783 13.56 -24.96 -19.05
C VAL A 783 14.50 -24.80 -20.24
N ALA A 784 14.05 -25.20 -21.43
CA ALA A 784 14.81 -25.08 -22.66
C ALA A 784 13.91 -24.72 -23.85
N GLN A 785 14.52 -24.19 -24.89
CA GLN A 785 13.90 -23.96 -26.18
C GLN A 785 14.43 -24.99 -27.19
N LEU A 786 13.53 -25.58 -27.98
CA LEU A 786 13.88 -26.46 -29.08
C LEU A 786 13.52 -25.81 -30.41
N ALA A 787 14.48 -25.69 -31.32
CA ALA A 787 14.19 -25.31 -32.69
C ALA A 787 13.58 -26.50 -33.45
N LEU A 788 12.49 -26.29 -34.19
CA LEU A 788 11.89 -27.35 -35.01
C LEU A 788 12.66 -27.61 -36.31
N LEU A 789 13.38 -26.62 -36.83
CA LEU A 789 14.09 -26.71 -38.10
C LEU A 789 15.08 -27.88 -38.14
N ASP A 790 15.74 -28.14 -37.00
CA ASP A 790 16.75 -29.18 -36.85
C ASP A 790 16.45 -30.06 -35.63
N GLY A 791 16.30 -31.37 -35.83
CA GLY A 791 16.16 -32.32 -34.73
C GLY A 791 15.22 -33.49 -35.02
N PRO A 792 14.91 -34.32 -34.00
CA PRO A 792 14.05 -35.50 -34.13
C PRO A 792 12.56 -35.17 -34.34
N PHE A 793 12.23 -33.87 -34.40
CA PHE A 793 10.89 -33.32 -34.57
C PHE A 793 10.75 -32.48 -35.85
N ALA A 794 11.78 -32.39 -36.69
CA ALA A 794 11.74 -31.60 -37.93
C ALA A 794 10.64 -32.10 -38.89
N ASP A 795 10.41 -33.40 -38.90
CA ASP A 795 9.34 -34.10 -39.60
C ASP A 795 7.91 -33.68 -39.16
N LEU A 796 7.76 -33.09 -37.98
CA LEU A 796 6.49 -32.52 -37.50
C LEU A 796 6.37 -31.01 -37.76
N GLY A 797 7.46 -30.33 -38.13
CA GLY A 797 7.49 -28.90 -38.40
C GLY A 797 6.81 -28.51 -39.71
N ASP A 798 6.72 -29.42 -40.68
CA ASP A 798 6.10 -29.19 -41.99
C ASP A 798 4.56 -29.34 -41.95
N GLY A 799 3.89 -28.52 -41.13
CA GLY A 799 2.42 -28.48 -41.03
C GLY A 799 1.81 -29.55 -40.11
N GLY A 800 2.59 -30.10 -39.17
CA GLY A 800 2.09 -31.02 -38.14
C GLY A 800 1.29 -30.32 -37.04
N CYS A 801 0.56 -31.11 -36.25
CA CYS A 801 -0.20 -30.62 -35.09
C CYS A 801 0.68 -30.55 -33.84
N TYR A 802 0.49 -29.52 -33.01
CA TYR A 802 1.18 -29.37 -31.72
C TYR A 802 0.92 -30.55 -30.78
N GLY A 803 -0.30 -31.11 -30.77
CA GLY A 803 -0.65 -32.26 -29.95
C GLY A 803 0.17 -33.51 -30.24
N ASP A 804 0.53 -33.73 -31.51
CA ASP A 804 1.35 -34.88 -31.93
C ASP A 804 2.81 -34.70 -31.50
N LEU A 805 3.33 -33.48 -31.64
CA LEU A 805 4.64 -33.09 -31.10
C LEU A 805 4.70 -33.31 -29.60
N PHE A 806 3.70 -32.81 -28.86
CA PHE A 806 3.59 -32.97 -27.43
C PHE A 806 3.62 -34.45 -27.01
N CYS A 807 2.82 -35.29 -27.68
CA CYS A 807 2.78 -36.73 -27.42
C CYS A 807 4.11 -37.43 -27.74
N LYS A 808 4.76 -37.09 -28.86
CA LYS A 808 6.05 -37.69 -29.29
C LYS A 808 7.17 -37.29 -28.34
N ALA A 809 7.25 -36.01 -27.97
CA ALA A 809 8.27 -35.46 -27.05
C ALA A 809 8.15 -36.06 -25.66
N LEU A 810 6.94 -36.17 -25.12
CA LEU A 810 6.71 -36.71 -23.79
C LEU A 810 6.98 -38.22 -23.73
N LYS A 811 6.48 -39.00 -24.70
CA LYS A 811 6.67 -40.46 -24.71
C LYS A 811 8.13 -40.89 -24.95
N THR A 812 8.84 -40.17 -25.80
CA THR A 812 10.18 -40.56 -26.26
C THR A 812 11.28 -39.99 -25.38
N TYR A 813 11.12 -38.74 -24.93
CA TYR A 813 12.17 -37.98 -24.25
C TYR A 813 11.76 -37.51 -22.84
N ASN A 814 10.54 -37.80 -22.37
CA ASN A 814 9.98 -37.26 -21.12
C ASN A 814 10.04 -35.73 -21.06
N MET A 815 9.87 -35.09 -22.21
CA MET A 815 9.90 -33.64 -22.37
C MET A 815 8.50 -33.08 -22.37
N LEU A 816 8.22 -32.16 -21.44
CA LEU A 816 6.93 -31.48 -21.38
C LEU A 816 6.99 -30.18 -22.19
N CYS A 817 6.36 -30.16 -23.35
CA CYS A 817 6.20 -28.94 -24.15
C CYS A 817 5.05 -28.10 -23.53
N PHE A 818 5.27 -26.80 -23.33
CA PHE A 818 4.27 -25.93 -22.68
C PHE A 818 3.95 -24.64 -23.44
N GLY A 819 4.66 -24.37 -24.53
CA GLY A 819 4.37 -23.22 -25.39
C GLY A 819 5.18 -23.21 -26.68
N ILE A 820 4.86 -22.26 -27.54
CA ILE A 820 5.52 -22.00 -28.83
C ILE A 820 6.04 -20.56 -28.81
N TYR A 821 7.18 -20.33 -29.44
CA TYR A 821 7.80 -19.03 -29.66
C TYR A 821 7.94 -18.81 -31.16
N ARG A 822 6.89 -18.18 -31.71
CA ARG A 822 6.61 -18.09 -33.15
C ARG A 822 7.08 -16.75 -33.71
N LEU A 823 7.64 -16.77 -34.92
CA LEU A 823 8.01 -15.54 -35.64
C LEU A 823 6.76 -14.71 -35.97
N ARG A 824 6.84 -13.39 -35.76
CA ARG A 824 5.73 -12.46 -36.02
C ARG A 824 5.28 -12.51 -37.49
N ASP A 825 6.22 -12.41 -38.42
CA ASP A 825 5.93 -12.17 -39.85
C ASP A 825 5.73 -13.47 -40.67
N PHE A 826 5.32 -14.58 -40.03
CA PHE A 826 5.24 -15.91 -40.67
C PHE A 826 4.25 -16.00 -41.87
N ASN A 827 3.25 -15.12 -41.91
CA ASN A 827 2.17 -15.11 -42.90
C ASN A 827 2.31 -14.04 -44.00
N SER A 828 3.40 -13.27 -44.00
CA SER A 828 3.58 -12.21 -45.00
C SER A 828 4.04 -12.78 -46.35
N SER A 829 3.37 -12.39 -47.43
CA SER A 829 3.66 -12.84 -48.81
C SER A 829 5.05 -12.41 -49.32
N THR A 830 5.72 -11.54 -48.58
CA THR A 830 7.09 -11.06 -48.80
C THR A 830 7.95 -11.49 -47.62
N PRO A 831 9.07 -12.19 -47.80
CA PRO A 831 9.94 -12.57 -46.69
C PRO A 831 10.49 -11.31 -46.00
N SER A 832 9.91 -10.97 -44.86
CA SER A 832 10.38 -9.92 -43.96
C SER A 832 11.67 -10.37 -43.27
N GLN A 833 12.59 -9.44 -43.00
CA GLN A 833 13.81 -9.70 -42.23
C GLN A 833 13.58 -9.64 -40.71
N CYS A 834 12.34 -9.44 -40.24
CA CYS A 834 12.03 -9.37 -38.82
C CYS A 834 12.26 -10.72 -38.12
N THR A 835 13.18 -10.74 -37.16
CA THR A 835 13.50 -11.93 -36.35
C THR A 835 12.71 -12.00 -35.04
N LYS A 836 11.84 -11.02 -34.77
CA LYS A 836 11.03 -10.95 -33.55
C LYS A 836 10.05 -12.13 -33.48
N ARG A 837 9.96 -12.72 -32.29
CA ARG A 837 9.10 -13.86 -31.99
C ARG A 837 8.21 -13.50 -30.82
N PHE A 838 6.98 -13.99 -30.82
CA PHE A 838 6.03 -13.82 -29.73
C PHE A 838 5.67 -15.16 -29.08
N VAL A 839 5.27 -15.11 -27.81
CA VAL A 839 4.99 -16.30 -27.00
C VAL A 839 3.53 -16.74 -27.15
N ILE A 840 3.31 -18.03 -27.39
CA ILE A 840 2.01 -18.69 -27.37
C ILE A 840 2.05 -19.75 -26.27
N ALA A 841 1.36 -19.49 -25.15
CA ALA A 841 1.28 -20.42 -24.04
C ALA A 841 0.16 -21.44 -24.26
N ASN A 842 0.44 -22.73 -24.02
CA ASN A 842 -0.53 -23.83 -24.07
C ASN A 842 -1.45 -23.84 -25.31
N PRO A 843 -0.90 -23.96 -26.54
CA PRO A 843 -1.70 -24.02 -27.75
C PRO A 843 -2.59 -25.29 -27.79
N PRO A 844 -3.74 -25.24 -28.50
CA PRO A 844 -4.64 -26.39 -28.59
C PRO A 844 -4.02 -27.56 -29.38
N TYR A 845 -4.63 -28.75 -29.26
CA TYR A 845 -4.12 -29.98 -29.89
C TYR A 845 -3.93 -29.82 -31.41
N GLU A 846 -4.94 -29.26 -32.09
CA GLU A 846 -5.00 -29.09 -33.56
C GLU A 846 -4.20 -27.87 -34.06
N PHE A 847 -3.41 -27.21 -33.20
CA PHE A 847 -2.64 -26.04 -33.59
C PHE A 847 -1.54 -26.41 -34.58
N GLU A 848 -1.52 -25.76 -35.74
CA GLU A 848 -0.55 -26.01 -36.81
C GLU A 848 0.83 -25.43 -36.48
N LEU A 849 1.87 -26.24 -36.65
CA LEU A 849 3.27 -25.88 -36.45
C LEU A 849 3.91 -25.34 -37.73
N VAL A 850 4.86 -24.43 -37.57
CA VAL A 850 5.70 -23.88 -38.64
C VAL A 850 7.14 -24.32 -38.39
N PRO A 851 7.94 -24.69 -39.42
CA PRO A 851 9.28 -25.24 -39.22
C PRO A 851 10.25 -24.26 -38.54
N THR A 852 9.97 -22.96 -38.63
CA THR A 852 10.76 -21.91 -37.97
C THR A 852 10.42 -21.72 -36.49
N ASP A 853 9.38 -22.36 -35.96
CA ASP A 853 8.94 -22.20 -34.57
C ASP A 853 9.98 -22.75 -33.58
N TRP A 854 10.06 -22.10 -32.42
CA TRP A 854 10.81 -22.61 -31.27
C TRP A 854 9.82 -23.07 -30.20
N ILE A 855 10.09 -24.20 -29.56
CA ILE A 855 9.17 -24.84 -28.62
C ILE A 855 9.73 -24.72 -27.21
N PHE A 856 8.93 -24.16 -26.30
CA PHE A 856 9.24 -24.15 -24.88
C PHE A 856 8.97 -25.53 -24.28
N CYS A 857 9.98 -26.09 -23.61
CA CYS A 857 9.89 -27.41 -23.02
C CYS A 857 10.65 -27.53 -21.70
N LEU A 858 10.23 -28.50 -20.89
CA LEU A 858 10.98 -28.98 -19.73
C LEU A 858 11.77 -30.22 -20.13
N MET A 859 13.10 -30.08 -20.14
CA MET A 859 14.03 -31.18 -20.39
C MET A 859 14.45 -31.84 -19.09
N GLN A 860 14.52 -33.17 -19.07
CA GLN A 860 15.14 -33.92 -17.98
C GLN A 860 16.65 -33.73 -17.96
N TYR A 861 17.27 -33.98 -16.80
CA TYR A 861 18.72 -33.98 -16.68
C TYR A 861 19.32 -35.28 -17.24
N ASP A 862 20.25 -35.18 -18.19
CA ASP A 862 20.94 -36.35 -18.74
C ASP A 862 22.23 -36.67 -17.95
N HIS A 863 22.29 -37.84 -17.35
CA HIS A 863 23.46 -38.34 -16.63
C HIS A 863 24.62 -38.77 -17.55
N ASN A 864 24.35 -39.11 -18.82
CA ASN A 864 25.32 -39.71 -19.74
C ASN A 864 26.14 -38.69 -20.55
N ALA A 865 25.63 -37.46 -20.72
CA ALA A 865 26.34 -36.39 -21.41
C ALA A 865 27.69 -36.01 -20.74
N GLY A 866 27.86 -36.29 -19.44
CA GLY A 866 29.09 -36.02 -18.70
C GLY A 866 30.20 -37.07 -18.87
N GLN A 867 29.90 -38.30 -19.29
CA GLN A 867 30.86 -39.41 -19.34
C GLN A 867 31.46 -39.66 -20.73
N SER A 868 30.81 -39.18 -21.79
CA SER A 868 31.17 -39.47 -23.19
C SER A 868 32.44 -38.77 -23.70
N ARG A 869 33.06 -37.88 -22.92
CA ARG A 869 34.37 -37.28 -23.25
C ARG A 869 35.53 -37.71 -22.33
N ALA A 870 35.26 -38.43 -21.23
CA ALA A 870 36.28 -38.81 -20.25
C ALA A 870 36.83 -40.24 -20.43
N SER A 871 36.34 -41.00 -21.42
CA SER A 871 36.70 -42.42 -21.64
C SER A 871 37.37 -42.72 -22.99
N LEU A 872 38.01 -41.71 -23.61
CA LEU A 872 38.89 -41.87 -24.78
C LEU A 872 40.36 -41.69 -24.40
N SER A 873 40.80 -42.39 -23.35
CA SER A 873 42.22 -42.67 -23.16
C SER A 873 42.39 -43.97 -22.35
N HIS A 874 43.04 -44.94 -22.98
CA HIS A 874 43.56 -46.20 -22.42
C HIS A 874 42.55 -47.22 -21.87
N SER A 875 42.26 -48.27 -22.65
CA SER A 875 42.78 -49.62 -22.36
C SER A 875 42.18 -50.67 -23.30
N SER A 876 43.05 -51.20 -24.15
CA SER A 876 42.92 -52.51 -24.77
C SER A 876 43.21 -53.59 -23.71
N HIS A 877 42.24 -54.45 -23.37
CA HIS A 877 42.41 -55.90 -23.12
C HIS A 877 41.07 -56.58 -22.77
N SER A 878 40.82 -57.70 -23.46
CA SER A 878 39.97 -58.90 -23.18
C SER A 878 39.34 -59.03 -21.78
N SER A 879 38.15 -59.61 -21.54
CA SER A 879 37.61 -60.91 -22.02
C SER A 879 36.23 -61.22 -21.38
N TYR A 880 35.45 -62.12 -22.01
CA TYR A 880 34.45 -63.05 -21.43
C TYR A 880 33.20 -62.52 -20.67
N ALA A 881 31.99 -62.71 -21.24
CA ALA A 881 31.16 -63.92 -21.02
C ALA A 881 29.68 -63.76 -21.46
N SER A 882 29.25 -64.65 -22.37
CA SER A 882 27.99 -65.43 -22.38
C SER A 882 26.66 -64.73 -22.03
N SER A 883 25.80 -64.38 -23.00
CA SER A 883 24.84 -65.25 -23.71
C SER A 883 23.70 -65.86 -22.88
N LYS A 884 22.45 -65.53 -23.27
CA LYS A 884 21.30 -66.43 -23.54
C LYS A 884 20.15 -65.54 -24.07
N LYS A 885 19.81 -65.68 -25.37
CA LYS A 885 18.63 -66.40 -25.91
C LYS A 885 17.32 -65.81 -25.38
N SER A 886 16.29 -65.47 -26.15
CA SER A 886 15.83 -65.78 -27.53
C SER A 886 14.48 -65.02 -27.64
N SER A 887 13.82 -64.74 -28.76
CA SER A 887 13.77 -65.29 -30.10
C SER A 887 12.78 -64.43 -30.90
N SER A 888 13.14 -64.09 -32.14
CA SER A 888 12.33 -64.09 -33.38
C SER A 888 10.86 -63.63 -33.36
N VAL A 889 10.43 -62.88 -34.38
CA VAL A 889 10.00 -63.42 -35.69
C VAL A 889 9.68 -62.28 -36.69
N HIS A 890 10.27 -62.44 -37.88
CA HIS A 890 9.99 -61.96 -39.25
C HIS A 890 10.01 -60.48 -39.68
N SER A 891 10.90 -60.27 -40.65
CA SER A 891 11.06 -59.16 -41.57
C SER A 891 10.80 -59.59 -43.03
N LEU A 892 10.61 -58.57 -43.89
CA LEU A 892 10.78 -58.48 -45.36
C LEU A 892 9.53 -58.65 -46.26
N PRO A 893 9.51 -58.08 -47.50
CA PRO A 893 10.26 -56.93 -48.05
C PRO A 893 9.43 -55.92 -48.91
N ALA A 894 10.10 -54.83 -49.29
CA ALA A 894 9.68 -53.76 -50.19
C ALA A 894 9.27 -54.20 -51.61
N THR A 895 8.47 -53.39 -52.31
CA THR A 895 8.56 -53.21 -53.78
C THR A 895 7.84 -51.94 -54.30
N ALA A 896 8.56 -51.24 -55.20
CA ALA A 896 8.10 -50.58 -56.43
C ALA A 896 7.42 -49.18 -56.42
N ASN A 897 8.25 -48.18 -56.77
CA ASN A 897 8.12 -47.26 -57.92
C ASN A 897 6.74 -46.74 -58.35
N ARG A 898 6.57 -45.40 -58.32
CA ARG A 898 6.27 -44.63 -59.54
C ARG A 898 6.49 -43.11 -59.40
N GLN A 899 7.24 -42.57 -60.37
CA GLN A 899 7.37 -41.16 -60.72
C GLN A 899 6.08 -40.63 -61.37
N ASN A 900 5.66 -39.37 -61.12
CA ASN A 900 5.65 -38.33 -62.17
C ASN A 900 5.17 -36.93 -61.70
N ARG A 901 5.77 -35.95 -62.39
CA ARG A 901 5.76 -34.48 -62.35
C ARG A 901 4.40 -33.74 -62.34
N PRO A 902 4.41 -32.42 -62.03
CA PRO A 902 3.27 -31.55 -61.76
C PRO A 902 2.72 -30.85 -63.01
N LYS A 903 1.52 -30.25 -62.89
CA LYS A 903 1.04 -29.22 -63.82
C LYS A 903 0.45 -28.04 -63.06
N SER A 904 1.05 -26.89 -63.33
CA SER A 904 0.60 -25.53 -63.06
C SER A 904 -0.65 -25.18 -63.88
N ARG A 905 -1.53 -24.33 -63.32
CA ARG A 905 -2.27 -23.33 -64.09
C ARG A 905 -2.84 -22.23 -63.18
N GLU A 906 -2.32 -21.02 -63.31
CA GLU A 906 -2.95 -19.77 -62.87
C GLU A 906 -4.19 -19.45 -63.72
N SER A 907 -5.19 -18.78 -63.15
CA SER A 907 -5.44 -17.34 -63.38
C SER A 907 -6.88 -16.89 -63.05
N ARG A 908 -6.94 -15.66 -62.50
CA ARG A 908 -7.99 -14.62 -62.58
C ARG A 908 -9.17 -14.57 -61.59
N GLU A 909 -8.99 -13.67 -60.62
CA GLU A 909 -9.78 -12.44 -60.37
C GLU A 909 -11.26 -12.38 -60.77
N LYS A 910 -12.09 -11.99 -59.79
CA LYS A 910 -13.04 -10.87 -59.91
C LYS A 910 -13.49 -10.36 -58.53
N GLN A 911 -13.11 -9.12 -58.23
CA GLN A 911 -13.72 -8.26 -57.21
C GLN A 911 -15.19 -7.95 -57.56
N LYS A 912 -16.04 -7.80 -56.54
CA LYS A 912 -17.09 -6.78 -56.49
C LYS A 912 -17.33 -6.35 -55.04
N TYR A 913 -17.12 -5.04 -54.82
CA TYR A 913 -17.55 -4.23 -53.68
C TYR A 913 -19.06 -3.91 -53.73
N VAL A 914 -19.61 -3.53 -52.57
CA VAL A 914 -20.71 -2.57 -52.24
C VAL A 914 -21.24 -3.03 -50.86
N GLN A 915 -20.90 -2.42 -49.72
CA GLN A 915 -21.16 -1.07 -49.19
C GLN A 915 -22.58 -0.88 -48.61
N GLU A 916 -22.59 -0.56 -47.30
CA GLU A 916 -23.61 0.20 -46.51
C GLU A 916 -24.98 -0.46 -46.26
N ASP A 917 -25.68 -0.26 -45.13
CA ASP A 917 -25.69 0.91 -44.25
C ASP A 917 -26.30 0.60 -42.85
N ARG A 918 -25.78 1.32 -41.84
CA ARG A 918 -26.41 1.92 -40.64
C ARG A 918 -27.51 1.20 -39.83
N LEU A 919 -27.22 1.03 -38.52
CA LEU A 919 -27.70 1.95 -37.46
C LEU A 919 -26.79 1.86 -36.22
#